data_AF-A0A7J8X1Q3-F1
#
_entry.id   AF-A0A7J8X1Q3-F1
#
_cell.length_a   1.000
_cell.length_b   1.000
_cell.length_c   1.000
_cell.angle_alpha   90.00
_cell.angle_beta   90.00
_cell.angle_gamma   90.00
#
_symmetry.space_group_name_H-M   'P 1'
#
loop_
_entity.id
_entity.type
_entity.pdbx_description
1 polymer ?
#
loop_
_entity_poly.entity_id
_entity_poly.type
_entity_poly.pdbx_seq_one_letter_code
_entity_poly.pdbx_strand_id
1 'polypeptide(L)'
;MVSAIGNDGPLYGTLNNPADQSDVIGVGGIDYSDHIASFSSRGMSTWEIPHGYGRVKPDVVAYGREIMGSKISTGCKSLSGTSVASPVVAGVVCLLVSIIPENKRKEILNPACMKQALVEGAAKLAGPNMYEQGAGRVDLLESYEILKSYQPRASIFPSVLDYTDCPYSWPFCLQPLYAGAMPVIFNATVLNGMGVIGYVHSPPVWHPSNEEGNLLSIRFTYSEVIWPWTGYLALHMQIKEEGAHFSGVIEGNVTVRVHSPPAQGERAVRTSTCVLKLKLNVVPTPPRSKRVLWDQFHSIKYPPGYIPRDSLDVRNDILDWHGDHLHTNFHIMFNMLRDAGYYIETLGSPLTCFDASQYGTLLMVDLEDEYFQEEIEKLRDDVINTGLGLAVFAEWYNVDTMVKMRFFDDNTRSWWTPVTGGANIPALNDLLAPFGIAFGDKILNGDFSIDDEQSRYASGTDIVRFPRGGYVHSFPFLDSSESGATQNFLLNSGMNKADSPILGLLEVGEGRIAVYGDSNCLDSSHMVTNCYRLLRKILDFTGLNIKDPVLFSKSVKQDMPLYEDDNHLSSRRTDVNFSMYSAVLGKDLICRTDSRFEVWGTKGYNLHIRGRNRKLPGYDVIDLGRGLNSTIDTSNSRRPKFTAKNKGDYFGNRYLGELDVPELVASQWLVPAVIAITGW
;
A
#
# COMPACT_ATOMS: atom_id res chain seq x y z
N MET A 1 23.66 -9.31 -6.76
CA MET A 1 23.37 -8.61 -8.03
C MET A 1 23.30 -7.12 -7.75
N VAL A 2 23.77 -6.28 -8.68
CA VAL A 2 23.59 -4.82 -8.63
C VAL A 2 22.67 -4.45 -9.80
N SER A 3 21.61 -3.70 -9.55
CA SER A 3 20.64 -3.33 -10.57
C SER A 3 20.24 -1.86 -10.45
N ALA A 4 19.96 -1.24 -11.60
CA ALA A 4 19.40 0.10 -11.67
C ALA A 4 17.96 0.09 -11.14
N ILE A 5 17.57 1.12 -10.38
CA ILE A 5 16.25 1.19 -9.76
C ILE A 5 15.10 1.52 -10.74
N GLY A 6 15.43 2.04 -11.93
CA GLY A 6 14.46 2.50 -12.93
C GLY A 6 14.70 3.95 -13.35
N ASN A 7 14.07 4.40 -14.44
CA ASN A 7 14.25 5.75 -14.99
C ASN A 7 12.92 6.52 -15.10
N ASP A 8 11.92 6.11 -14.33
CA ASP A 8 10.53 6.56 -14.40
C ASP A 8 10.21 7.58 -13.30
N GLY A 9 11.25 8.10 -12.63
CA GLY A 9 11.14 9.24 -11.73
C GLY A 9 10.77 10.53 -12.47
N PRO A 10 10.27 11.56 -11.75
CA PRO A 10 10.25 11.70 -10.29
C PRO A 10 9.01 11.06 -9.63
N LEU A 11 8.22 10.31 -10.37
CA LEU A 11 7.00 9.65 -9.88
C LEU A 11 7.32 8.62 -8.79
N TYR A 12 6.43 8.50 -7.81
CA TYR A 12 6.53 7.55 -6.70
C TYR A 12 5.81 6.24 -7.04
N GLY A 13 6.36 5.11 -6.58
CA GLY A 13 5.84 3.78 -6.93
C GLY A 13 6.46 3.19 -8.19
N THR A 14 7.56 3.78 -8.68
CA THR A 14 8.14 3.46 -10.00
C THR A 14 9.36 2.55 -9.98
N LEU A 15 9.52 1.75 -8.92
CA LEU A 15 10.69 0.88 -8.78
C LEU A 15 10.59 -0.30 -9.76
N ASN A 16 11.64 -0.53 -10.53
CA ASN A 16 11.67 -1.60 -11.51
C ASN A 16 12.27 -2.90 -10.96
N ASN A 17 11.70 -4.02 -11.39
CA ASN A 17 12.28 -5.34 -11.16
C ASN A 17 13.56 -5.52 -12.01
N PRO A 18 14.66 -6.12 -11.48
CA PRO A 18 14.79 -6.78 -10.18
C PRO A 18 15.34 -5.91 -9.04
N ALA A 19 15.48 -4.60 -9.22
CA ALA A 19 16.10 -3.73 -8.21
C ALA A 19 15.25 -3.52 -6.94
N ASP A 20 13.94 -3.74 -7.06
CA ASP A 20 12.95 -3.74 -5.98
C ASP A 20 13.03 -4.96 -5.03
N GLN A 21 13.76 -6.02 -5.42
CA GLN A 21 13.94 -7.23 -4.61
C GLN A 21 14.92 -7.02 -3.45
N SER A 22 14.66 -7.71 -2.34
CA SER A 22 15.43 -7.58 -1.09
C SER A 22 16.90 -8.01 -1.23
N ASP A 23 17.20 -9.07 -1.98
CA ASP A 23 18.57 -9.58 -2.17
C ASP A 23 19.39 -8.78 -3.20
N VAL A 24 18.75 -7.89 -3.94
CA VAL A 24 19.38 -7.09 -5.00
C VAL A 24 19.82 -5.77 -4.42
N ILE A 25 21.03 -5.32 -4.79
CA ILE A 25 21.50 -3.97 -4.51
C ILE A 25 20.89 -3.06 -5.58
N GLY A 26 19.80 -2.38 -5.24
CA GLY A 26 19.11 -1.41 -6.08
C GLY A 26 19.80 -0.05 -6.00
N VAL A 27 20.12 0.52 -7.15
CA VAL A 27 20.93 1.75 -7.25
C VAL A 27 20.13 2.86 -7.92
N GLY A 28 19.92 3.95 -7.17
CA GLY A 28 19.37 5.21 -7.69
C GLY A 28 20.46 6.15 -8.25
N GLY A 29 20.02 7.17 -8.97
CA GLY A 29 20.89 8.11 -9.68
C GLY A 29 20.88 9.50 -9.06
N ILE A 30 22.07 10.09 -8.87
CA ILE A 30 22.25 11.51 -8.48
C ILE A 30 23.06 12.29 -9.51
N ASP A 31 23.02 13.60 -9.43
CA ASP A 31 23.93 14.51 -10.14
C ASP A 31 25.19 14.84 -9.31
N TYR A 32 26.12 15.61 -9.89
CA TYR A 32 27.36 16.01 -9.23
C TYR A 32 27.18 17.01 -8.07
N SER A 33 25.96 17.53 -7.88
CA SER A 33 25.60 18.39 -6.74
C SER A 33 24.88 17.61 -5.63
N ASP A 34 24.92 16.28 -5.69
CA ASP A 34 24.24 15.39 -4.75
C ASP A 34 22.70 15.54 -4.73
N HIS A 35 22.10 16.04 -5.82
CA HIS A 35 20.65 16.00 -5.97
C HIS A 35 20.21 14.68 -6.62
N ILE A 36 19.06 14.14 -6.17
CA ILE A 36 18.40 13.01 -6.84
C ILE A 36 18.11 13.41 -8.29
N ALA A 37 18.62 12.63 -9.24
CA ALA A 37 18.35 12.87 -10.65
C ALA A 37 16.85 12.72 -10.91
N SER A 38 16.25 13.64 -11.68
CA SER A 38 14.80 13.66 -11.92
C SER A 38 14.26 12.31 -12.41
N PHE A 39 14.98 11.66 -13.33
CA PHE A 39 14.61 10.35 -13.86
C PHE A 39 14.75 9.21 -12.84
N SER A 40 15.47 9.35 -11.73
CA SER A 40 15.68 8.24 -10.81
C SER A 40 14.35 7.83 -10.20
N SER A 41 13.92 6.59 -10.50
CA SER A 41 12.74 5.99 -9.88
C SER A 41 12.87 5.99 -8.36
N ARG A 42 11.74 6.14 -7.69
CA ARG A 42 11.65 6.35 -6.23
C ARG A 42 10.30 5.87 -5.69
N GLY A 43 10.20 5.83 -4.37
CA GLY A 43 9.08 5.27 -3.65
C GLY A 43 9.45 3.97 -2.94
N MET A 44 8.52 3.49 -2.15
CA MET A 44 8.64 2.20 -1.47
C MET A 44 8.41 1.04 -2.43
N SER A 45 8.85 -0.17 -2.07
CA SER A 45 8.49 -1.37 -2.83
C SER A 45 7.00 -1.69 -2.72
N THR A 46 6.33 -2.02 -3.82
CA THR A 46 4.88 -2.33 -3.79
C THR A 46 4.57 -3.78 -3.36
N TRP A 47 5.59 -4.58 -3.06
CA TRP A 47 5.49 -6.01 -2.71
C TRP A 47 4.64 -6.29 -1.47
N GLU A 48 4.48 -5.34 -0.56
CA GLU A 48 3.77 -5.54 0.71
C GLU A 48 2.35 -4.95 0.73
N ILE A 49 1.96 -4.21 -0.31
CA ILE A 49 0.59 -3.69 -0.49
C ILE A 49 -0.36 -4.88 -0.80
N PRO A 50 -1.61 -4.91 -0.28
CA PRO A 50 -2.24 -3.91 0.61
C PRO A 50 -1.99 -4.16 2.11
N HIS A 51 -1.38 -5.27 2.49
CA HIS A 51 -1.27 -5.71 3.89
C HIS A 51 -0.08 -5.11 4.67
N GLY A 52 0.54 -4.06 4.14
CA GLY A 52 1.72 -3.46 4.71
C GLY A 52 2.28 -2.33 3.87
N TYR A 53 3.19 -1.59 4.49
CA TYR A 53 3.94 -0.54 3.83
C TYR A 53 5.13 -1.10 3.06
N GLY A 54 5.50 -0.55 1.93
CA GLY A 54 6.64 -1.04 1.16
C GLY A 54 7.99 -0.93 1.87
N ARG A 55 8.98 -1.73 1.42
CA ARG A 55 10.37 -1.67 1.90
C ARG A 55 11.10 -0.48 1.32
N VAL A 56 12.14 -0.03 2.03
CA VAL A 56 13.02 1.05 1.60
C VAL A 56 13.86 0.63 0.39
N LYS A 57 13.70 1.39 -0.69
CA LYS A 57 14.48 1.34 -1.93
C LYS A 57 14.61 2.76 -2.50
N PRO A 58 15.65 3.07 -3.30
CA PRO A 58 16.82 2.24 -3.61
C PRO A 58 17.60 1.88 -2.34
N ASP A 59 18.59 0.98 -2.42
CA ASP A 59 19.43 0.69 -1.25
C ASP A 59 20.47 1.80 -1.04
N VAL A 60 21.06 2.28 -2.13
CA VAL A 60 22.03 3.38 -2.19
C VAL A 60 21.84 4.19 -3.48
N VAL A 61 22.40 5.39 -3.54
CA VAL A 61 22.49 6.18 -4.76
C VAL A 61 23.93 6.40 -5.20
N ALA A 62 24.13 6.60 -6.51
CA ALA A 62 25.43 6.92 -7.09
C ALA A 62 25.28 7.90 -8.26
N TYR A 63 26.38 8.54 -8.65
CA TYR A 63 26.38 9.48 -9.76
C TYR A 63 25.88 8.81 -11.05
N GLY A 64 24.79 9.33 -11.58
CA GLY A 64 24.08 8.77 -12.73
C GLY A 64 23.67 9.81 -13.76
N ARG A 65 23.91 11.11 -13.52
CA ARG A 65 23.64 12.19 -14.47
C ARG A 65 24.94 12.71 -15.07
N GLU A 66 24.97 12.83 -16.39
CA GLU A 66 26.07 13.45 -17.14
C GLU A 66 27.45 12.81 -16.86
N ILE A 67 27.46 11.48 -16.72
CA ILE A 67 28.67 10.70 -16.46
C ILE A 67 29.37 10.41 -17.79
N MET A 68 30.67 10.65 -17.84
CA MET A 68 31.48 10.34 -19.02
C MET A 68 31.73 8.83 -19.11
N GLY A 69 31.04 8.16 -20.03
CA GLY A 69 31.21 6.75 -20.34
C GLY A 69 31.92 6.50 -21.67
N SER A 70 32.42 5.28 -21.86
CA SER A 70 33.02 4.88 -23.15
C SER A 70 31.97 4.93 -24.26
N LYS A 71 32.33 5.51 -25.40
CA LYS A 71 31.53 5.41 -26.62
C LYS A 71 31.83 4.08 -27.31
N ILE A 72 30.92 3.58 -28.15
CA ILE A 72 31.17 2.40 -29.01
C ILE A 72 32.25 2.72 -30.05
N SER A 73 32.26 3.96 -30.55
CA SER A 73 33.39 4.49 -31.31
C SER A 73 34.55 4.86 -30.38
N THR A 74 35.55 5.56 -30.89
CA THR A 74 36.58 6.16 -30.05
C THR A 74 36.04 7.29 -29.17
N GLY A 75 36.65 7.48 -27.99
CA GLY A 75 36.39 8.58 -27.07
C GLY A 75 35.32 8.31 -26.00
N CYS A 76 34.99 9.35 -25.24
CA CYS A 76 33.96 9.30 -24.19
C CYS A 76 32.72 10.09 -24.61
N LYS A 77 31.54 9.72 -24.08
CA LYS A 77 30.28 10.46 -24.23
C LYS A 77 29.62 10.62 -22.86
N SER A 78 28.96 11.76 -22.64
CA SER A 78 28.10 11.97 -21.48
C SER A 78 26.84 11.07 -21.57
N LEU A 79 26.58 10.32 -20.50
CA LEU A 79 25.45 9.40 -20.33
C LEU A 79 24.67 9.76 -19.06
N SER A 80 23.36 9.58 -19.12
CA SER A 80 22.45 9.78 -17.98
C SER A 80 21.52 8.60 -17.84
N GLY A 81 21.32 8.13 -16.61
CA GLY A 81 20.40 7.06 -16.26
C GLY A 81 20.85 6.30 -15.01
N THR A 82 19.92 5.66 -14.32
CA THR A 82 20.26 4.72 -13.24
C THR A 82 21.02 3.50 -13.78
N SER A 83 20.85 3.19 -15.07
CA SER A 83 21.68 2.26 -15.85
C SER A 83 23.16 2.65 -15.91
N VAL A 84 23.50 3.91 -15.62
CA VAL A 84 24.88 4.41 -15.51
C VAL A 84 25.36 4.39 -14.06
N ALA A 85 24.49 4.68 -13.09
CA ALA A 85 24.81 4.60 -11.66
C ALA A 85 25.09 3.16 -11.19
N SER A 86 24.30 2.19 -11.66
CA SER A 86 24.45 0.76 -11.32
C SER A 86 25.87 0.19 -11.61
N PRO A 87 26.45 0.34 -12.81
CA PRO A 87 27.82 -0.14 -13.07
C PRO A 87 28.90 0.61 -12.28
N VAL A 88 28.67 1.87 -11.86
CA VAL A 88 29.58 2.56 -10.93
C VAL A 88 29.63 1.83 -9.60
N VAL A 89 28.46 1.47 -9.04
CA VAL A 89 28.38 0.68 -7.80
C VAL A 89 28.95 -0.73 -8.00
N ALA A 90 28.77 -1.36 -9.17
CA ALA A 90 29.41 -2.64 -9.46
C ALA A 90 30.95 -2.52 -9.43
N GLY A 91 31.52 -1.42 -9.94
CA GLY A 91 32.95 -1.12 -9.82
C GLY A 91 33.40 -0.93 -8.37
N VAL A 92 32.60 -0.22 -7.56
CA VAL A 92 32.83 -0.08 -6.10
C VAL A 92 32.85 -1.47 -5.43
N VAL A 93 31.88 -2.33 -5.73
CA VAL A 93 31.85 -3.71 -5.22
C VAL A 93 33.11 -4.48 -5.61
N CYS A 94 33.60 -4.36 -6.84
CA CYS A 94 34.84 -5.01 -7.27
C CYS A 94 36.06 -4.53 -6.46
N LEU A 95 36.18 -3.23 -6.20
CA LEU A 95 37.25 -2.68 -5.36
C LEU A 95 37.15 -3.20 -3.91
N LEU A 96 35.95 -3.22 -3.35
CA LEU A 96 35.70 -3.74 -2.01
C LEU A 96 35.98 -5.25 -1.89
N VAL A 97 35.70 -6.04 -2.93
CA VAL A 97 36.08 -7.47 -2.95
C VAL A 97 37.60 -7.63 -3.03
N SER A 98 38.31 -6.75 -3.73
CA SER A 98 39.75 -6.86 -3.96
C SER A 98 40.58 -6.75 -2.69
N ILE A 99 40.10 -6.02 -1.68
CA ILE A 99 40.81 -5.82 -0.41
C ILE A 99 40.79 -7.06 0.50
N ILE A 100 39.86 -8.00 0.24
CA ILE A 100 39.78 -9.24 1.00
C ILE A 100 40.72 -10.26 0.35
N PRO A 101 41.68 -10.83 1.12
CA PRO A 101 42.58 -11.87 0.62
C PRO A 101 41.81 -13.01 -0.02
N GLU A 102 42.26 -13.48 -1.19
CA GLU A 102 41.54 -14.47 -2.00
C GLU A 102 41.16 -15.73 -1.21
N ASN A 103 42.05 -16.20 -0.35
CA ASN A 103 41.82 -17.36 0.51
C ASN A 103 40.73 -17.13 1.59
N LYS A 104 40.44 -15.89 1.98
CA LYS A 104 39.41 -15.52 2.96
C LYS A 104 38.08 -15.10 2.33
N ARG A 105 38.03 -14.83 1.02
CA ARG A 105 36.85 -14.30 0.34
C ARG A 105 35.61 -15.17 0.56
N LYS A 106 35.72 -16.49 0.42
CA LYS A 106 34.57 -17.41 0.57
C LYS A 106 34.01 -17.48 1.99
N GLU A 107 34.83 -17.15 2.99
CA GLU A 107 34.42 -17.19 4.41
C GLU A 107 33.65 -15.93 4.82
N ILE A 108 33.95 -14.81 4.15
CA ILE A 108 33.45 -13.47 4.50
C ILE A 108 32.37 -13.00 3.53
N LEU A 109 32.60 -13.13 2.22
CA LEU A 109 31.79 -12.49 1.20
C LEU A 109 30.54 -13.30 0.86
N ASN A 110 29.41 -12.62 0.98
CA ASN A 110 28.14 -13.00 0.38
C ASN A 110 27.36 -11.71 0.03
N PRO A 111 26.25 -11.80 -0.72
CA PRO A 111 25.46 -10.63 -1.10
C PRO A 111 24.99 -9.78 0.08
N ALA A 112 24.57 -10.37 1.20
CA ALA A 112 24.18 -9.60 2.39
C ALA A 112 25.35 -8.83 3.00
N CYS A 113 26.52 -9.45 3.19
CA CYS A 113 27.75 -8.79 3.65
C CYS A 113 28.07 -7.55 2.82
N MET A 114 28.04 -7.68 1.49
CA MET A 114 28.33 -6.54 0.61
C MET A 114 27.25 -5.46 0.72
N LYS A 115 25.98 -5.86 0.75
CA LYS A 115 24.87 -4.92 0.93
C LYS A 115 24.94 -4.19 2.27
N GLN A 116 25.28 -4.88 3.36
CA GLN A 116 25.51 -4.31 4.69
C GLN A 116 26.60 -3.24 4.66
N ALA A 117 27.76 -3.54 4.07
CA ALA A 117 28.84 -2.56 3.97
C ALA A 117 28.43 -1.31 3.20
N LEU A 118 27.70 -1.47 2.08
CA LEU A 118 27.24 -0.36 1.26
C LEU A 118 26.19 0.50 1.95
N VAL A 119 25.17 -0.10 2.60
CA VAL A 119 24.11 0.68 3.25
C VAL A 119 24.56 1.29 4.58
N GLU A 120 25.41 0.60 5.34
CA GLU A 120 25.94 1.12 6.61
C GLU A 120 27.02 2.20 6.38
N GLY A 121 27.76 2.11 5.26
CA GLY A 121 28.77 3.10 4.88
C GLY A 121 28.25 4.28 4.05
N ALA A 122 27.00 4.25 3.58
CA ALA A 122 26.47 5.29 2.71
C ALA A 122 26.40 6.67 3.41
N ALA A 123 26.69 7.72 2.65
CA ALA A 123 26.56 9.11 3.08
C ALA A 123 25.14 9.62 2.82
N LYS A 124 24.36 9.77 3.89
CA LYS A 124 23.02 10.37 3.84
C LYS A 124 23.08 11.79 3.25
N LEU A 125 22.23 12.04 2.25
CA LEU A 125 22.05 13.32 1.57
C LEU A 125 21.02 14.18 2.32
N ALA A 126 21.22 15.49 2.31
CA ALA A 126 20.27 16.44 2.88
C ALA A 126 19.16 16.77 1.86
N GLY A 127 17.89 16.67 2.27
CA GLY A 127 16.74 17.02 1.43
C GLY A 127 15.88 15.84 0.95
N PRO A 128 16.42 14.78 0.32
CA PRO A 128 15.61 13.66 -0.12
C PRO A 128 15.23 12.72 1.03
N ASN A 129 14.10 12.02 0.90
CA ASN A 129 13.67 11.03 1.89
C ASN A 129 14.25 9.63 1.64
N MET A 130 14.10 8.71 2.60
CA MET A 130 14.65 7.35 2.51
C MET A 130 14.15 6.56 1.29
N TYR A 131 12.97 6.88 0.75
CA TYR A 131 12.40 6.26 -0.45
C TYR A 131 12.89 6.89 -1.76
N GLU A 132 13.73 7.93 -1.69
CA GLU A 132 14.38 8.54 -2.84
C GLU A 132 15.88 8.23 -2.87
N GLN A 133 16.52 8.25 -1.70
CA GLN A 133 17.96 8.09 -1.57
C GLN A 133 18.42 6.75 -0.96
N GLY A 134 17.50 5.95 -0.41
CA GLY A 134 17.88 4.77 0.35
C GLY A 134 18.69 5.14 1.59
N ALA A 135 19.82 4.47 1.77
CA ALA A 135 20.81 4.79 2.79
C ALA A 135 21.62 6.07 2.48
N GLY A 136 21.56 6.56 1.24
CA GLY A 136 22.32 7.72 0.77
C GLY A 136 23.33 7.38 -0.33
N ARG A 137 24.22 8.33 -0.61
CA ARG A 137 25.25 8.17 -1.64
C ARG A 137 26.29 7.15 -1.22
N VAL A 138 26.66 6.25 -2.12
CA VAL A 138 27.73 5.28 -1.87
C VAL A 138 29.03 5.97 -1.44
N ASP A 139 29.60 5.52 -0.34
CA ASP A 139 30.93 5.93 0.14
C ASP A 139 31.86 4.71 0.16
N LEU A 140 32.82 4.70 -0.77
CA LEU A 140 33.76 3.59 -0.92
C LEU A 140 34.68 3.45 0.29
N LEU A 141 35.08 4.55 0.93
CA LEU A 141 36.04 4.53 2.03
C LEU A 141 35.40 4.02 3.32
N GLU A 142 34.20 4.49 3.63
CA GLU A 142 33.45 3.99 4.80
C GLU A 142 33.06 2.51 4.61
N SER A 143 32.59 2.13 3.41
CA SER A 143 32.32 0.72 3.08
C SER A 143 33.58 -0.16 3.20
N TYR A 144 34.75 0.39 2.85
CA TYR A 144 36.05 -0.29 2.99
C TYR A 144 36.40 -0.53 4.47
N GLU A 145 36.27 0.48 5.33
CA GLU A 145 36.58 0.34 6.77
C GLU A 145 35.64 -0.66 7.45
N ILE A 146 34.37 -0.70 7.05
CA ILE A 146 33.41 -1.72 7.50
C ILE A 146 33.89 -3.12 7.09
N LEU A 147 34.24 -3.33 5.81
CA LEU A 147 34.65 -4.66 5.31
C LEU A 147 35.99 -5.14 5.87
N LYS A 148 36.93 -4.22 6.11
CA LYS A 148 38.25 -4.53 6.68
C LYS A 148 38.16 -5.15 8.07
N SER A 149 37.17 -4.76 8.86
CA SER A 149 36.92 -5.28 10.21
C SER A 149 35.68 -6.18 10.30
N TYR A 150 35.10 -6.55 9.16
CA TYR A 150 33.83 -7.22 9.10
C TYR A 150 33.87 -8.62 9.71
N GLN A 151 32.97 -8.84 10.65
CA GLN A 151 32.64 -10.15 11.19
C GLN A 151 31.25 -10.53 10.67
N PRO A 152 31.08 -11.75 10.11
CA PRO A 152 29.79 -12.24 9.65
C PRO A 152 28.69 -12.03 10.70
N ARG A 153 27.70 -11.20 10.36
CA ARG A 153 26.62 -10.80 11.27
C ARG A 153 25.30 -10.63 10.53
N ALA A 154 24.20 -10.64 11.27
CA ALA A 154 22.95 -10.11 10.75
C ALA A 154 22.83 -8.61 11.08
N SER A 155 22.08 -7.87 10.26
CA SER A 155 21.70 -6.49 10.55
C SER A 155 20.30 -6.18 10.00
N ILE A 156 19.76 -5.00 10.32
CA ILE A 156 18.45 -4.52 9.88
C ILE A 156 18.66 -3.20 9.12
N PHE A 157 18.02 -3.07 7.96
CA PHE A 157 18.01 -1.86 7.15
C PHE A 157 16.58 -1.39 6.84
N PRO A 158 16.21 -0.12 7.13
CA PRO A 158 16.96 0.83 7.96
C PRO A 158 17.11 0.36 9.41
N SER A 159 18.20 0.77 10.08
CA SER A 159 18.45 0.42 11.50
C SER A 159 17.83 1.40 12.50
N VAL A 160 17.26 2.50 12.00
CA VAL A 160 16.61 3.55 12.79
C VAL A 160 15.34 3.99 12.06
N LEU A 161 14.25 4.14 12.82
CA LEU A 161 13.07 4.89 12.40
C LEU A 161 12.88 6.05 13.38
N ASP A 162 13.18 7.27 12.91
CA ASP A 162 13.12 8.50 13.71
C ASP A 162 12.11 9.48 13.11
N TYR A 163 10.97 9.67 13.77
CA TYR A 163 9.91 10.58 13.35
C TYR A 163 10.35 12.06 13.43
N THR A 164 11.44 12.36 14.13
CA THR A 164 12.00 13.72 14.24
C THR A 164 12.94 14.08 13.10
N ASP A 165 13.35 13.10 12.29
CA ASP A 165 14.26 13.25 11.15
C ASP A 165 13.46 13.44 9.85
N CYS A 166 12.97 14.66 9.62
CA CYS A 166 12.22 15.01 8.42
C CYS A 166 13.11 15.86 7.48
N PRO A 167 13.16 15.58 6.17
CA PRO A 167 12.25 14.70 5.43
C PRO A 167 12.70 13.23 5.33
N TYR A 168 13.83 12.84 5.93
CA TYR A 168 14.39 11.50 5.71
C TYR A 168 13.40 10.36 6.05
N SER A 169 12.70 10.48 7.18
CA SER A 169 11.70 9.51 7.63
C SER A 169 10.30 9.72 7.07
N TRP A 170 10.14 10.46 5.96
CA TRP A 170 8.85 10.54 5.28
C TRP A 170 8.38 9.13 4.86
N PRO A 171 7.07 8.78 4.99
CA PRO A 171 5.96 9.65 5.43
C PRO A 171 5.78 9.74 6.95
N PHE A 172 6.47 8.89 7.71
CA PHE A 172 6.30 8.74 9.15
C PHE A 172 6.55 10.03 9.93
N CYS A 173 7.53 10.86 9.52
CA CYS A 173 7.77 12.15 10.18
C CYS A 173 6.65 13.18 10.00
N LEU A 174 5.78 13.06 8.99
CA LEU A 174 4.67 13.99 8.74
C LEU A 174 3.39 13.65 9.52
N GLN A 175 3.24 12.39 9.95
CA GLN A 175 2.08 11.95 10.70
C GLN A 175 2.48 11.27 12.02
N PRO A 176 2.27 11.94 13.17
CA PRO A 176 2.51 11.32 14.47
C PRO A 176 1.51 10.19 14.75
N LEU A 177 1.87 9.30 15.65
CA LEU A 177 0.98 8.27 16.16
C LEU A 177 -0.02 8.86 17.18
N TYR A 178 -1.18 8.22 17.32
CA TYR A 178 -2.18 8.56 18.32
C TYR A 178 -3.08 7.35 18.61
N ALA A 179 -3.82 7.39 19.72
CA ALA A 179 -4.70 6.29 20.11
C ALA A 179 -5.98 6.26 19.27
N GLY A 180 -6.48 5.04 19.00
CA GLY A 180 -7.67 4.81 18.19
C GLY A 180 -7.40 4.70 16.67
N ALA A 181 -6.17 4.95 16.22
CA ALA A 181 -5.74 4.79 14.83
C ALA A 181 -5.60 3.32 14.39
N MET A 182 -5.75 3.03 13.10
CA MET A 182 -5.21 1.85 12.42
C MET A 182 -3.71 1.69 12.69
N PRO A 183 -3.17 0.45 12.67
CA PRO A 183 -1.75 0.22 12.84
C PRO A 183 -0.94 0.94 11.76
N VAL A 184 0.07 1.70 12.17
CA VAL A 184 1.11 2.19 11.25
C VAL A 184 2.11 1.07 11.05
N ILE A 185 2.35 0.71 9.79
CA ILE A 185 3.22 -0.39 9.41
C ILE A 185 4.55 0.16 8.90
N PHE A 186 5.67 -0.33 9.44
CA PHE A 186 7.01 -0.05 8.92
C PHE A 186 7.75 -1.34 8.59
N ASN A 187 8.25 -1.45 7.36
CA ASN A 187 8.94 -2.63 6.87
C ASN A 187 10.44 -2.41 6.74
N ALA A 188 11.20 -3.25 7.44
CA ALA A 188 12.65 -3.29 7.39
C ALA A 188 13.15 -4.60 6.77
N THR A 189 14.31 -4.54 6.12
CA THR A 189 15.01 -5.69 5.55
C THR A 189 16.01 -6.23 6.57
N VAL A 190 15.93 -7.53 6.86
CA VAL A 190 16.94 -8.24 7.65
C VAL A 190 17.99 -8.77 6.68
N LEU A 191 19.25 -8.38 6.87
CA LEU A 191 20.39 -8.85 6.08
C LEU A 191 21.15 -9.90 6.88
N ASN A 192 21.35 -11.10 6.33
CA ASN A 192 22.09 -12.18 6.98
C ASN A 192 23.44 -12.42 6.32
N GLY A 193 24.47 -11.74 6.83
CA GLY A 193 25.84 -11.92 6.37
C GLY A 193 26.54 -13.16 6.95
N MET A 194 25.89 -13.97 7.80
CA MET A 194 26.49 -15.16 8.44
C MET A 194 26.51 -16.41 7.55
N GLY A 195 25.60 -16.50 6.57
CA GLY A 195 25.44 -17.65 5.67
C GLY A 195 24.22 -17.54 4.75
N VAL A 196 24.04 -18.53 3.87
CA VAL A 196 22.91 -18.59 2.88
C VAL A 196 21.56 -18.93 3.53
N ILE A 197 21.55 -19.33 4.79
CA ILE A 197 20.31 -19.57 5.50
C ILE A 197 20.45 -19.05 6.92
N GLY A 198 19.41 -18.38 7.39
CA GLY A 198 19.27 -17.93 8.76
C GLY A 198 17.88 -18.25 9.27
N TYR A 199 17.75 -18.26 10.58
CA TYR A 199 16.49 -18.53 11.27
C TYR A 199 16.31 -17.53 12.39
N VAL A 200 15.10 -16.99 12.52
CA VAL A 200 14.73 -16.14 13.65
C VAL A 200 14.39 -17.06 14.83
N HIS A 201 15.23 -17.07 15.86
CA HIS A 201 15.14 -18.05 16.96
C HIS A 201 13.90 -17.85 17.84
N SER A 202 13.54 -16.60 18.07
CA SER A 202 12.43 -16.18 18.93
C SER A 202 11.76 -14.95 18.33
N PRO A 203 10.47 -14.71 18.64
CA PRO A 203 9.79 -13.50 18.19
C PRO A 203 10.58 -12.23 18.53
N PRO A 204 10.59 -11.22 17.64
CA PRO A 204 11.15 -9.91 17.94
C PRO A 204 10.57 -9.33 19.23
N VAL A 205 11.40 -8.58 19.96
CA VAL A 205 11.03 -8.03 21.27
C VAL A 205 11.21 -6.52 21.29
N TRP A 206 10.20 -5.81 21.76
CA TRP A 206 10.23 -4.37 22.05
C TRP A 206 10.76 -4.11 23.46
N HIS A 207 11.73 -3.20 23.55
CA HIS A 207 12.33 -2.74 24.79
C HIS A 207 12.14 -1.23 24.89
N PRO A 208 11.13 -0.74 25.64
CA PRO A 208 10.92 0.68 25.82
C PRO A 208 12.06 1.30 26.64
N SER A 209 12.47 2.53 26.30
CA SER A 209 13.53 3.24 27.04
C SER A 209 13.04 3.81 28.38
N ASN A 210 11.73 4.02 28.56
CA ASN A 210 11.09 4.59 29.75
C ASN A 210 9.68 4.00 29.97
N GLU A 211 8.98 4.45 31.01
CA GLU A 211 7.63 3.95 31.32
C GLU A 211 6.60 4.35 30.26
N GLU A 212 6.74 5.53 29.66
CA GLU A 212 5.88 6.05 28.59
C GLU A 212 5.96 5.17 27.33
N GLY A 213 7.09 4.53 27.07
CA GLY A 213 7.23 3.57 25.97
C GLY A 213 6.32 2.34 26.10
N ASN A 214 5.69 2.11 27.26
CA ASN A 214 4.65 1.10 27.43
C ASN A 214 3.30 1.51 26.84
N LEU A 215 3.10 2.78 26.44
CA LEU A 215 1.92 3.24 25.70
C LEU A 215 1.91 2.73 24.26
N LEU A 216 3.07 2.35 23.72
CA LEU A 216 3.18 1.71 22.42
C LEU A 216 2.76 0.23 22.53
N SER A 217 1.78 -0.16 21.73
CA SER A 217 1.52 -1.54 21.38
C SER A 217 2.16 -1.84 20.04
N ILE A 218 3.06 -2.83 20.01
CA ILE A 218 3.77 -3.22 18.79
C ILE A 218 3.65 -4.73 18.56
N ARG A 219 3.31 -5.10 17.33
CA ARG A 219 3.29 -6.49 16.86
C ARG A 219 4.24 -6.63 15.67
N PHE A 220 4.67 -7.87 15.41
CA PHE A 220 5.64 -8.16 14.37
C PHE A 220 5.12 -9.24 13.42
N THR A 221 5.30 -9.01 12.13
CA THR A 221 5.31 -10.10 11.12
C THR A 221 6.70 -10.14 10.51
N TYR A 222 7.27 -11.33 10.31
CA TYR A 222 8.68 -11.46 9.93
C TYR A 222 8.96 -12.80 9.25
N SER A 223 10.06 -12.87 8.52
CA SER A 223 10.56 -14.13 7.95
C SER A 223 11.09 -15.03 9.06
N GLU A 224 10.47 -16.19 9.28
CA GLU A 224 11.02 -17.22 10.18
C GLU A 224 12.33 -17.80 9.64
N VAL A 225 12.39 -17.99 8.32
CA VAL A 225 13.57 -18.42 7.57
C VAL A 225 14.06 -17.26 6.71
N ILE A 226 15.33 -16.91 6.87
CA ILE A 226 16.04 -15.96 6.03
C ILE A 226 16.76 -16.74 4.94
N TRP A 227 16.34 -16.55 3.69
CA TRP A 227 16.91 -17.24 2.55
C TRP A 227 16.68 -16.45 1.25
N PRO A 228 17.67 -16.38 0.34
CA PRO A 228 19.05 -16.87 0.49
C PRO A 228 19.92 -15.96 1.38
N TRP A 229 19.67 -14.65 1.49
CA TRP A 229 20.45 -13.81 2.42
C TRP A 229 19.64 -12.71 3.08
N THR A 230 18.41 -12.49 2.64
CA THR A 230 17.54 -11.47 3.20
C THR A 230 16.23 -12.04 3.72
N GLY A 231 15.67 -11.36 4.70
CA GLY A 231 14.32 -11.56 5.19
C GLY A 231 13.68 -10.21 5.47
N TYR A 232 12.46 -10.21 5.97
CA TYR A 232 11.75 -8.98 6.34
C TYR A 232 11.38 -8.97 7.83
N LEU A 233 11.23 -7.76 8.36
CA LEU A 233 10.68 -7.46 9.68
C LEU A 233 9.69 -6.30 9.51
N ALA A 234 8.41 -6.59 9.69
CA ALA A 234 7.33 -5.63 9.68
C ALA A 234 6.90 -5.28 11.11
N LEU A 235 6.82 -3.99 11.41
CA LEU A 235 6.42 -3.44 12.70
C LEU A 235 5.01 -2.89 12.55
N HIS A 236 4.05 -3.46 13.27
CA HIS A 236 2.68 -2.96 13.36
C HIS A 236 2.55 -2.16 14.64
N MET A 237 2.49 -0.83 14.52
CA MET A 237 2.58 0.10 15.66
C MET A 237 1.25 0.80 15.93
N GLN A 238 0.81 0.76 17.18
CA GLN A 238 -0.40 1.46 17.65
C GLN A 238 -0.17 2.07 19.04
N ILE A 239 -0.79 3.21 19.31
CA ILE A 239 -0.86 3.74 20.67
C ILE A 239 -2.09 3.14 21.34
N LYS A 240 -1.89 2.63 22.56
CA LYS A 240 -2.98 2.08 23.36
C LYS A 240 -3.94 3.19 23.79
N GLU A 241 -5.18 2.84 24.11
CA GLU A 241 -6.20 3.81 24.54
C GLU A 241 -5.79 4.63 25.76
N GLU A 242 -4.96 4.09 26.67
CA GLU A 242 -4.43 4.84 27.80
C GLU A 242 -3.55 6.03 27.38
N GLY A 243 -3.02 6.01 26.15
CA GLY A 243 -2.22 7.07 25.55
C GLY A 243 -3.03 8.13 24.79
N ALA A 244 -4.37 8.12 24.85
CA ALA A 244 -5.22 9.04 24.06
C ALA A 244 -4.95 10.54 24.31
N HIS A 245 -4.46 10.91 25.49
CA HIS A 245 -4.09 12.30 25.84
C HIS A 245 -2.58 12.53 25.89
N PHE A 246 -1.77 11.51 25.60
CA PHE A 246 -0.33 11.62 25.66
C PHE A 246 0.19 12.48 24.50
N SER A 247 1.17 13.33 24.80
CA SER A 247 1.92 14.08 23.80
C SER A 247 3.39 14.03 24.15
N GLY A 248 4.21 13.60 23.20
CA GLY A 248 5.64 13.47 23.41
C GLY A 248 6.27 12.43 22.49
N VAL A 249 7.51 12.05 22.83
CA VAL A 249 8.30 11.10 22.05
C VAL A 249 8.38 9.77 22.81
N ILE A 250 8.12 8.67 22.13
CA ILE A 250 8.37 7.32 22.60
C ILE A 250 9.66 6.80 21.97
N GLU A 251 10.58 6.33 22.81
CA GLU A 251 11.87 5.79 22.38
C GLU A 251 12.09 4.37 22.89
N GLY A 252 12.84 3.58 22.12
CA GLY A 252 13.24 2.24 22.52
C GLY A 252 13.80 1.43 21.37
N ASN A 253 13.98 0.13 21.60
CA ASN A 253 14.66 -0.76 20.68
C ASN A 253 13.81 -2.00 20.39
N VAL A 254 13.79 -2.42 19.12
CA VAL A 254 13.33 -3.75 18.71
C VAL A 254 14.53 -4.64 18.49
N THR A 255 14.58 -5.78 19.18
CA THR A 255 15.67 -6.76 19.04
C THR A 255 15.22 -8.00 18.29
N VAL A 256 15.99 -8.44 17.30
CA VAL A 256 15.80 -9.70 16.57
C VAL A 256 17.05 -10.56 16.71
N ARG A 257 16.89 -11.83 17.09
CA ARG A 257 18.00 -12.79 17.17
C ARG A 257 17.96 -13.75 16.00
N VAL A 258 18.97 -13.66 15.14
CA VAL A 258 19.16 -14.52 13.98
C VAL A 258 20.24 -15.54 14.29
N HIS A 259 20.02 -16.79 13.89
CA HIS A 259 21.04 -17.83 13.91
C HIS A 259 21.22 -18.45 12.53
N SER A 260 22.46 -18.82 12.21
CA SER A 260 22.83 -19.47 10.96
C SER A 260 23.65 -20.73 11.23
N PRO A 261 23.56 -21.75 10.36
CA PRO A 261 24.41 -22.93 10.46
C PRO A 261 25.91 -22.56 10.55
N PRO A 262 26.73 -23.42 11.19
CA PRO A 262 28.17 -23.23 11.22
C PRO A 262 28.74 -23.10 9.80
N ALA A 263 29.73 -22.23 9.61
CA ALA A 263 30.46 -22.23 8.34
C ALA A 263 31.37 -23.46 8.22
N GLN A 264 31.97 -23.63 7.04
CA GLN A 264 32.93 -24.69 6.81
C GLN A 264 34.10 -24.61 7.81
N GLY A 265 34.32 -25.68 8.58
CA GLY A 265 35.35 -25.74 9.62
C GLY A 265 34.88 -25.33 11.02
N GLU A 266 33.67 -24.78 11.15
CA GLU A 266 33.05 -24.47 12.43
C GLU A 266 32.12 -25.59 12.89
N ARG A 267 31.94 -25.72 14.21
CA ARG A 267 30.98 -26.65 14.82
C ARG A 267 29.82 -25.93 15.51
N ALA A 268 30.03 -24.67 15.90
CA ALA A 268 29.05 -23.88 16.62
C ALA A 268 28.17 -23.09 15.66
N VAL A 269 26.89 -22.96 16.01
CA VAL A 269 25.92 -22.13 15.29
C VAL A 269 26.33 -20.67 15.42
N ARG A 270 26.31 -19.92 14.31
CA ARG A 270 26.55 -18.48 14.31
C ARG A 270 25.29 -17.76 14.78
N THR A 271 25.43 -16.84 15.73
CA THR A 271 24.29 -16.08 16.27
C THR A 271 24.59 -14.60 16.24
N SER A 272 23.61 -13.81 15.82
CA SER A 272 23.69 -12.35 15.79
C SER A 272 22.40 -11.75 16.33
N THR A 273 22.50 -10.70 17.14
CA THR A 273 21.34 -9.94 17.62
C THR A 273 21.34 -8.59 16.94
N CYS A 274 20.33 -8.35 16.13
CA CYS A 274 20.10 -7.09 15.44
C CYS A 274 19.24 -6.17 16.30
N VAL A 275 19.46 -4.86 16.18
CA VAL A 275 18.71 -3.83 16.90
C VAL A 275 18.19 -2.80 15.90
N LEU A 276 16.88 -2.55 15.93
CA LEU A 276 16.22 -1.44 15.25
C LEU A 276 15.81 -0.41 16.31
N LYS A 277 16.29 0.82 16.18
CA LYS A 277 15.96 1.92 17.11
C LYS A 277 14.70 2.63 16.64
N LEU A 278 13.77 2.85 17.55
CA LEU A 278 12.55 3.61 17.29
C LEU A 278 12.55 4.90 18.10
N LYS A 279 12.23 6.01 17.43
CA LYS A 279 11.94 7.30 18.03
C LYS A 279 10.68 7.84 17.38
N LEU A 280 9.56 7.69 18.08
CA LEU A 280 8.21 7.86 17.53
C LEU A 280 7.56 9.10 18.14
N ASN A 281 6.99 9.96 17.32
CA ASN A 281 6.24 11.12 17.79
C ASN A 281 4.79 10.73 18.06
N VAL A 282 4.26 11.10 19.21
CA VAL A 282 2.89 10.81 19.65
C VAL A 282 2.16 12.09 20.00
N VAL A 283 0.92 12.20 19.57
CA VAL A 283 0.03 13.33 19.87
C VAL A 283 -1.29 12.83 20.48
N PRO A 284 -2.04 13.72 21.17
CA PRO A 284 -3.37 13.38 21.62
C PRO A 284 -4.26 13.01 20.43
N THR A 285 -5.22 12.11 20.65
CA THR A 285 -6.15 11.65 19.62
C THR A 285 -6.82 12.85 18.93
N PRO A 286 -6.62 13.02 17.62
CA PRO A 286 -7.22 14.13 16.88
C PRO A 286 -8.75 14.05 16.89
N PRO A 287 -9.44 15.19 16.69
CA PRO A 287 -10.89 15.19 16.52
C PRO A 287 -11.31 14.22 15.41
N ARG A 288 -12.35 13.42 15.68
CA ARG A 288 -12.94 12.46 14.72
C ARG A 288 -13.11 13.06 13.32
N SER A 289 -13.62 14.28 13.24
CA SER A 289 -13.89 15.01 11.99
C SER A 289 -12.65 15.33 11.14
N LYS A 290 -11.44 15.21 11.71
CA LYS A 290 -10.16 15.37 11.00
C LYS A 290 -9.47 14.05 10.69
N ARG A 291 -10.07 12.92 11.05
CA ARG A 291 -9.54 11.58 10.80
C ARG A 291 -10.21 10.98 9.57
N VAL A 292 -9.40 10.68 8.57
CA VAL A 292 -9.81 10.13 7.28
C VAL A 292 -9.23 8.73 7.14
N LEU A 293 -10.07 7.76 6.80
CA LEU A 293 -9.65 6.39 6.53
C LEU A 293 -9.61 6.19 5.01
N TRP A 294 -8.46 5.79 4.48
CA TRP A 294 -8.26 5.45 3.07
C TRP A 294 -8.46 3.95 2.87
N ASP A 295 -9.33 3.57 1.94
CA ASP A 295 -9.50 2.17 1.55
C ASP A 295 -8.36 1.72 0.62
N GLN A 296 -7.53 0.78 1.09
CA GLN A 296 -6.46 0.17 0.29
C GLN A 296 -6.77 -1.27 -0.07
N PHE A 297 -7.68 -1.93 0.67
CA PHE A 297 -7.93 -3.35 0.54
C PHE A 297 -8.58 -3.70 -0.79
N HIS A 298 -9.39 -2.78 -1.34
CA HIS A 298 -10.10 -2.93 -2.60
C HIS A 298 -9.34 -2.40 -3.83
N SER A 299 -8.06 -2.02 -3.69
CA SER A 299 -7.17 -1.76 -4.82
C SER A 299 -6.46 -3.05 -5.24
N ILE A 300 -6.47 -3.38 -6.53
CA ILE A 300 -5.79 -4.54 -7.08
C ILE A 300 -4.34 -4.16 -7.30
N LYS A 301 -3.51 -4.56 -6.34
CA LYS A 301 -2.05 -4.52 -6.47
C LYS A 301 -1.62 -5.05 -7.84
N TYR A 302 -0.68 -4.39 -8.53
CA TYR A 302 0.04 -4.88 -9.71
C TYR A 302 1.40 -5.57 -9.38
N PRO A 303 1.89 -6.58 -10.15
CA PRO A 303 1.23 -7.34 -11.22
C PRO A 303 0.59 -8.66 -10.74
N PRO A 304 -0.74 -8.79 -10.89
CA PRO A 304 -1.41 -10.07 -10.99
C PRO A 304 -2.14 -10.17 -12.34
N GLY A 305 -2.55 -9.05 -12.96
CA GLY A 305 -3.26 -8.98 -14.24
C GLY A 305 -3.07 -7.62 -14.95
N TYR A 306 -3.74 -7.44 -16.10
CA TYR A 306 -3.79 -6.14 -16.80
C TYR A 306 -4.89 -5.28 -16.17
N ILE A 307 -4.46 -4.31 -15.39
CA ILE A 307 -5.28 -3.20 -14.89
C ILE A 307 -4.94 -1.97 -15.74
N PRO A 308 -5.90 -1.36 -16.44
CA PRO A 308 -5.64 -0.21 -17.28
C PRO A 308 -5.50 1.07 -16.45
N ARG A 309 -4.90 2.10 -17.04
CA ARG A 309 -4.84 3.45 -16.45
C ARG A 309 -6.22 4.09 -16.27
N ASP A 310 -6.30 4.98 -15.28
CA ASP A 310 -7.39 5.92 -15.04
C ASP A 310 -7.65 6.78 -16.29
N SER A 311 -6.62 7.52 -16.73
CA SER A 311 -6.72 8.38 -17.89
C SER A 311 -6.38 7.64 -19.18
N LEU A 312 -7.40 7.41 -20.03
CA LEU A 312 -7.26 6.79 -21.35
C LEU A 312 -6.50 7.64 -22.38
N ASP A 313 -6.18 8.90 -22.06
CA ASP A 313 -5.32 9.75 -22.88
C ASP A 313 -3.84 9.31 -22.84
N VAL A 314 -3.44 8.53 -21.84
CA VAL A 314 -2.07 7.99 -21.69
C VAL A 314 -1.91 6.70 -22.49
N ARG A 315 -1.32 6.82 -23.69
CA ARG A 315 -1.22 5.68 -24.65
C ARG A 315 0.10 4.91 -24.64
N ASN A 316 1.16 5.48 -24.05
CA ASN A 316 2.50 4.89 -24.08
C ASN A 316 2.74 3.90 -22.93
N ASP A 317 1.97 4.00 -21.85
CA ASP A 317 2.01 3.12 -20.70
C ASP A 317 0.57 2.80 -20.28
N ILE A 318 0.11 1.62 -20.66
CA ILE A 318 -1.29 1.22 -20.54
C ILE A 318 -1.62 0.58 -19.19
N LEU A 319 -0.61 0.25 -18.38
CA LEU A 319 -0.79 -0.49 -17.13
C LEU A 319 -0.81 0.48 -15.96
N ASP A 320 -1.76 0.33 -15.03
CA ASP A 320 -1.58 0.90 -13.71
C ASP A 320 -0.72 0.00 -12.83
N TRP A 321 0.47 0.50 -12.54
CA TRP A 321 1.48 -0.22 -11.77
C TRP A 321 2.06 0.63 -10.63
N HIS A 322 1.50 1.81 -10.38
CA HIS A 322 2.01 2.74 -9.37
C HIS A 322 1.53 2.38 -7.95
N GLY A 323 0.58 1.46 -7.84
CA GLY A 323 0.26 0.71 -6.62
C GLY A 323 -0.84 1.32 -5.75
N ASP A 324 -1.45 2.42 -6.19
CA ASP A 324 -2.67 3.04 -5.65
C ASP A 324 -2.68 3.18 -4.15
N HIS A 325 -1.60 3.79 -3.66
CA HIS A 325 -1.36 3.99 -2.24
C HIS A 325 -1.10 5.46 -1.95
N LEU A 326 -1.52 5.90 -0.76
CA LEU A 326 -1.28 7.24 -0.19
C LEU A 326 0.17 7.74 -0.26
N HIS A 327 1.13 6.86 -0.49
CA HIS A 327 2.55 7.17 -0.45
C HIS A 327 3.29 6.71 -1.73
N THR A 328 2.52 6.31 -2.75
CA THR A 328 2.99 6.12 -4.13
C THR A 328 2.40 7.24 -4.99
N ASN A 329 1.55 6.94 -5.97
CA ASN A 329 0.90 7.90 -6.86
C ASN A 329 -0.01 8.92 -6.14
N PHE A 330 -0.52 8.63 -4.96
CA PHE A 330 -1.32 9.58 -4.17
C PHE A 330 -0.52 10.40 -3.13
N HIS A 331 0.82 10.37 -3.18
CA HIS A 331 1.67 11.01 -2.17
C HIS A 331 1.50 12.52 -2.03
N ILE A 332 1.23 13.23 -3.15
CA ILE A 332 0.97 14.68 -3.11
C ILE A 332 -0.36 14.95 -2.40
N MET A 333 -1.40 14.16 -2.68
CA MET A 333 -2.68 14.25 -1.97
C MET A 333 -2.47 14.06 -0.47
N PHE A 334 -1.74 13.02 -0.05
CA PHE A 334 -1.41 12.79 1.35
C PHE A 334 -0.74 14.02 1.99
N ASN A 335 0.31 14.55 1.38
CA ASN A 335 1.02 15.72 1.90
C ASN A 335 0.09 16.94 2.02
N MET A 336 -0.73 17.21 0.99
CA MET A 336 -1.70 18.30 0.99
C MET A 336 -2.75 18.17 2.11
N LEU A 337 -3.25 16.96 2.35
CA LEU A 337 -4.21 16.70 3.43
C LEU A 337 -3.56 16.85 4.80
N ARG A 338 -2.30 16.39 4.97
CA ARG A 338 -1.52 16.60 6.19
C ARG A 338 -1.29 18.08 6.47
N ASP A 339 -0.93 18.87 5.46
CA ASP A 339 -0.78 20.32 5.57
C ASP A 339 -2.10 21.03 5.93
N ALA A 340 -3.23 20.47 5.50
CA ALA A 340 -4.58 20.92 5.87
C ALA A 340 -5.06 20.44 7.26
N GLY A 341 -4.22 19.69 8.00
CA GLY A 341 -4.51 19.21 9.35
C GLY A 341 -5.37 17.95 9.43
N TYR A 342 -5.56 17.23 8.33
CA TYR A 342 -6.24 15.93 8.30
C TYR A 342 -5.26 14.81 8.61
N TYR A 343 -5.66 13.82 9.38
CA TYR A 343 -4.89 12.60 9.67
C TYR A 343 -5.46 11.47 8.83
N ILE A 344 -4.60 10.85 8.01
CA ILE A 344 -5.01 9.88 6.99
C ILE A 344 -4.39 8.54 7.31
N GLU A 345 -5.23 7.52 7.41
CA GLU A 345 -4.84 6.19 7.84
C GLU A 345 -5.20 5.18 6.74
N THR A 346 -4.36 4.17 6.53
CA THR A 346 -4.59 3.14 5.50
C THR A 346 -5.37 1.96 6.07
N LEU A 347 -6.44 1.56 5.40
CA LEU A 347 -7.21 0.35 5.69
C LEU A 347 -6.81 -0.77 4.70
N GLY A 348 -5.91 -1.66 5.13
CA GLY A 348 -5.47 -2.84 4.35
C GLY A 348 -6.33 -4.11 4.56
N SER A 349 -7.50 -3.97 5.19
CA SER A 349 -8.42 -5.05 5.54
C SER A 349 -9.86 -4.70 5.11
N PRO A 350 -10.79 -5.68 5.05
CA PRO A 350 -12.20 -5.41 4.75
C PRO A 350 -12.80 -4.28 5.60
N LEU A 351 -13.83 -3.59 5.10
CA LEU A 351 -14.56 -2.52 5.79
C LEU A 351 -15.16 -2.98 7.13
N THR A 352 -15.32 -4.29 7.32
CA THR A 352 -15.71 -4.91 8.61
C THR A 352 -14.66 -4.81 9.71
N CYS A 353 -13.43 -4.42 9.39
CA CYS A 353 -12.27 -4.47 10.28
C CYS A 353 -11.89 -3.14 10.93
N PHE A 354 -12.73 -2.11 10.81
CA PHE A 354 -12.56 -0.83 11.49
C PHE A 354 -13.84 -0.36 12.21
N ASP A 355 -13.65 0.47 13.23
CA ASP A 355 -14.70 1.12 14.00
C ASP A 355 -14.98 2.51 13.41
N ALA A 356 -16.16 2.70 12.80
CA ALA A 356 -16.55 3.95 12.16
C ALA A 356 -16.78 5.12 13.13
N SER A 357 -16.92 4.86 14.43
CA SER A 357 -17.00 5.92 15.43
C SER A 357 -15.67 6.69 15.56
N GLN A 358 -14.56 6.10 15.11
CA GLN A 358 -13.23 6.71 15.18
C GLN A 358 -12.94 7.69 14.04
N TYR A 359 -13.67 7.60 12.92
CA TYR A 359 -13.36 8.34 11.68
C TYR A 359 -14.49 9.27 11.27
N GLY A 360 -14.11 10.45 10.78
CA GLY A 360 -15.05 11.40 10.20
C GLY A 360 -15.41 11.03 8.77
N THR A 361 -14.48 10.44 8.02
CA THR A 361 -14.70 10.10 6.60
C THR A 361 -13.96 8.83 6.21
N LEU A 362 -14.64 7.92 5.49
CA LEU A 362 -14.04 6.90 4.65
C LEU A 362 -13.85 7.48 3.25
N LEU A 363 -12.60 7.50 2.78
CA LEU A 363 -12.16 7.98 1.48
C LEU A 363 -11.86 6.77 0.59
N MET A 364 -12.60 6.67 -0.50
CA MET A 364 -12.56 5.59 -1.48
C MET A 364 -12.17 6.21 -2.82
N VAL A 365 -11.00 5.86 -3.34
CA VAL A 365 -10.45 6.45 -4.56
C VAL A 365 -9.91 5.30 -5.38
N ASP A 366 -10.39 5.20 -6.61
CA ASP A 366 -9.87 4.24 -7.59
C ASP A 366 -9.86 2.79 -7.08
N LEU A 367 -11.05 2.29 -6.77
CA LEU A 367 -11.23 0.94 -6.22
C LEU A 367 -11.69 -0.04 -7.29
N GLU A 368 -10.99 -1.16 -7.37
CA GLU A 368 -11.01 -2.08 -8.49
C GLU A 368 -11.58 -3.45 -8.11
N ASP A 369 -11.68 -3.76 -6.82
CA ASP A 369 -12.14 -5.05 -6.32
C ASP A 369 -13.65 -5.08 -5.98
N GLU A 370 -14.15 -6.28 -5.73
CA GLU A 370 -15.51 -6.56 -5.24
C GLU A 370 -15.63 -6.33 -3.73
N TYR A 371 -16.85 -6.30 -3.20
CA TYR A 371 -17.14 -6.16 -1.76
C TYR A 371 -17.86 -7.39 -1.22
N PHE A 372 -17.57 -7.77 0.02
CA PHE A 372 -18.37 -8.75 0.76
C PHE A 372 -19.76 -8.18 1.07
N GLN A 373 -20.77 -9.04 1.12
CA GLN A 373 -22.13 -8.62 1.48
C GLN A 373 -22.18 -7.96 2.86
N GLU A 374 -21.39 -8.46 3.81
CA GLU A 374 -21.26 -7.92 5.16
C GLU A 374 -20.64 -6.51 5.18
N GLU A 375 -19.81 -6.16 4.19
CA GLU A 375 -19.24 -4.81 4.06
C GLU A 375 -20.30 -3.81 3.60
N ILE A 376 -21.14 -4.20 2.64
CA ILE A 376 -22.24 -3.38 2.15
C ILE A 376 -23.21 -3.06 3.30
N GLU A 377 -23.57 -4.09 4.07
CA GLU A 377 -24.45 -3.94 5.24
C GLU A 377 -23.82 -3.04 6.31
N LYS A 378 -22.56 -3.29 6.65
CA LYS A 378 -21.85 -2.48 7.64
C LYS A 378 -21.70 -1.03 7.21
N LEU A 379 -21.25 -0.77 5.98
CA LEU A 379 -21.03 0.59 5.50
C LEU A 379 -22.35 1.38 5.52
N ARG A 380 -23.44 0.76 5.09
CA ARG A 380 -24.78 1.33 5.19
C ARG A 380 -25.10 1.76 6.62
N ASP A 381 -24.93 0.85 7.58
CA ASP A 381 -25.26 1.13 8.98
C ASP A 381 -24.31 2.17 9.60
N ASP A 382 -23.02 2.14 9.27
CA ASP A 382 -22.04 3.11 9.75
C ASP A 382 -22.31 4.53 9.22
N VAL A 383 -22.73 4.66 7.96
CA VAL A 383 -23.12 5.96 7.40
C VAL A 383 -24.42 6.43 8.03
N ILE A 384 -25.47 5.60 8.04
CA ILE A 384 -26.81 6.03 8.48
C ILE A 384 -26.87 6.27 9.99
N ASN A 385 -26.28 5.37 10.79
CA ASN A 385 -26.47 5.33 12.24
C ASN A 385 -25.27 5.83 13.05
N THR A 386 -24.04 5.70 12.53
CA THR A 386 -22.82 6.16 13.22
C THR A 386 -22.36 7.54 12.72
N GLY A 387 -22.98 8.04 11.65
CA GLY A 387 -22.64 9.33 11.06
C GLY A 387 -21.26 9.35 10.42
N LEU A 388 -20.82 8.23 9.83
CA LEU A 388 -19.63 8.16 9.00
C LEU A 388 -19.85 8.97 7.71
N GLY A 389 -18.89 9.81 7.36
CA GLY A 389 -18.84 10.45 6.05
C GLY A 389 -18.26 9.49 5.00
N LEU A 390 -18.76 9.55 3.76
CA LEU A 390 -18.27 8.76 2.64
C LEU A 390 -17.85 9.72 1.51
N ALA A 391 -16.62 9.60 1.04
CA ALA A 391 -16.10 10.34 -0.11
C ALA A 391 -15.60 9.34 -1.15
N VAL A 392 -16.25 9.31 -2.32
CA VAL A 392 -15.95 8.36 -3.40
C VAL A 392 -15.46 9.11 -4.62
N PHE A 393 -14.28 8.75 -5.09
CA PHE A 393 -13.70 9.16 -6.37
C PHE A 393 -13.61 7.90 -7.24
N ALA A 394 -14.52 7.79 -8.18
CA ALA A 394 -14.63 6.65 -9.10
C ALA A 394 -13.82 6.91 -10.37
N GLU A 395 -13.94 6.01 -11.35
CA GLU A 395 -13.27 6.11 -12.64
C GLU A 395 -14.14 5.52 -13.76
N TRP A 396 -13.69 5.55 -15.01
CA TRP A 396 -14.42 4.87 -16.08
C TRP A 396 -14.54 3.36 -15.87
N TYR A 397 -15.64 2.83 -16.39
CA TYR A 397 -15.80 1.40 -16.66
C TYR A 397 -16.68 1.22 -17.89
N ASN A 398 -16.10 0.68 -18.97
CA ASN A 398 -16.82 0.42 -20.22
C ASN A 398 -16.31 -0.85 -20.89
N VAL A 399 -17.19 -1.84 -21.03
CA VAL A 399 -16.82 -3.20 -21.50
C VAL A 399 -16.27 -3.18 -22.93
N ASP A 400 -16.92 -2.45 -23.83
CA ASP A 400 -16.49 -2.38 -25.23
C ASP A 400 -15.11 -1.73 -25.37
N THR A 401 -14.84 -0.70 -24.58
CA THR A 401 -13.52 -0.05 -24.53
C THR A 401 -12.45 -1.00 -23.99
N MET A 402 -12.70 -1.70 -22.88
CA MET A 402 -11.77 -2.70 -22.35
C MET A 402 -11.45 -3.81 -23.36
N VAL A 403 -12.46 -4.31 -24.09
CA VAL A 403 -12.27 -5.34 -25.12
C VAL A 403 -11.38 -4.83 -26.26
N LYS A 404 -11.54 -3.56 -26.66
CA LYS A 404 -10.71 -2.89 -27.68
C LYS A 404 -9.26 -2.66 -27.23
N MET A 405 -8.99 -2.58 -25.93
CA MET A 405 -7.63 -2.40 -25.35
C MET A 405 -6.81 -3.70 -25.27
N ARG A 406 -7.39 -4.84 -25.68
CA ARG A 406 -6.70 -6.13 -25.71
C ARG A 406 -5.47 -6.09 -26.64
N PHE A 407 -4.35 -6.59 -26.15
CA PHE A 407 -3.10 -6.72 -26.92
C PHE A 407 -2.46 -8.09 -26.77
N PHE A 408 -1.57 -8.46 -27.69
CA PHE A 408 -0.78 -9.68 -27.61
C PHE A 408 0.60 -9.32 -27.03
N ASP A 409 0.97 -9.90 -25.90
CA ASP A 409 2.30 -9.73 -25.31
C ASP A 409 3.25 -10.78 -25.88
N ASP A 410 4.30 -10.32 -26.56
CA ASP A 410 5.34 -11.18 -27.12
C ASP A 410 6.18 -11.88 -26.04
N ASN A 411 6.28 -11.29 -24.84
CA ASN A 411 7.07 -11.86 -23.74
C ASN A 411 6.39 -13.07 -23.12
N THR A 412 5.10 -12.97 -22.77
CA THR A 412 4.33 -14.12 -22.26
C THR A 412 3.74 -14.99 -23.35
N ARG A 413 3.75 -14.54 -24.62
CA ARG A 413 3.09 -15.19 -25.76
C ARG A 413 1.60 -15.44 -25.52
N SER A 414 0.93 -14.50 -24.87
CA SER A 414 -0.49 -14.58 -24.53
C SER A 414 -1.22 -13.28 -24.87
N TRP A 415 -2.53 -13.40 -25.08
CA TRP A 415 -3.39 -12.23 -25.15
C TRP A 415 -3.66 -11.70 -23.75
N TRP A 416 -3.46 -10.40 -23.56
CA TRP A 416 -3.80 -9.69 -22.35
C TRP A 416 -5.02 -8.81 -22.61
N THR A 417 -6.01 -8.89 -21.72
CA THR A 417 -7.21 -8.05 -21.74
C THR A 417 -7.38 -7.42 -20.36
N PRO A 418 -7.84 -6.17 -20.27
CA PRO A 418 -8.12 -5.53 -18.99
C PRO A 418 -9.05 -6.39 -18.13
N VAL A 419 -8.74 -6.61 -16.86
CA VAL A 419 -9.60 -7.42 -15.98
C VAL A 419 -10.74 -6.60 -15.37
N THR A 420 -10.55 -5.29 -15.26
CA THR A 420 -11.52 -4.25 -14.85
C THR A 420 -11.25 -2.94 -15.61
N GLY A 421 -12.11 -1.93 -15.42
CA GLY A 421 -11.91 -0.56 -15.93
C GLY A 421 -10.85 0.20 -15.12
N GLY A 422 -10.91 1.54 -15.08
CA GLY A 422 -10.12 2.29 -14.10
C GLY A 422 -10.57 1.92 -12.67
N ALA A 423 -11.87 1.98 -12.42
CA ALA A 423 -12.48 1.43 -11.20
C ALA A 423 -13.50 0.32 -11.53
N ASN A 424 -13.81 -0.55 -10.56
CA ASN A 424 -14.88 -1.54 -10.70
C ASN A 424 -16.25 -0.92 -10.37
N ILE A 425 -16.76 -0.13 -11.32
CA ILE A 425 -18.05 0.58 -11.17
C ILE A 425 -19.24 -0.35 -10.86
N PRO A 426 -19.38 -1.55 -11.46
CA PRO A 426 -20.43 -2.47 -11.05
C PRO A 426 -20.38 -2.84 -9.55
N ALA A 427 -19.20 -3.11 -9.00
CA ALA A 427 -19.03 -3.41 -7.58
C ALA A 427 -19.31 -2.18 -6.70
N LEU A 428 -18.84 -1.01 -7.12
CA LEU A 428 -19.08 0.26 -6.44
C LEU A 428 -20.59 0.62 -6.43
N ASN A 429 -21.29 0.32 -7.51
CA ASN A 429 -22.75 0.49 -7.60
C ASN A 429 -23.50 -0.44 -6.65
N ASP A 430 -23.05 -1.69 -6.46
CA ASP A 430 -23.64 -2.60 -5.47
C ASP A 430 -23.44 -2.07 -4.04
N LEU A 431 -22.25 -1.51 -3.75
CA LEU A 431 -21.94 -0.89 -2.46
C LEU A 431 -22.80 0.36 -2.19
N LEU A 432 -23.04 1.18 -3.21
CA LEU A 432 -23.77 2.45 -3.11
C LEU A 432 -25.30 2.32 -3.29
N ALA A 433 -25.78 1.17 -3.77
CA ALA A 433 -27.19 0.88 -3.99
C ALA A 433 -28.08 1.14 -2.75
N PRO A 434 -27.67 0.83 -1.50
CA PRO A 434 -28.47 1.16 -0.31
C PRO A 434 -28.77 2.64 -0.12
N PHE A 435 -28.00 3.52 -0.75
CA PHE A 435 -28.18 4.98 -0.71
C PHE A 435 -28.88 5.54 -1.96
N GLY A 436 -29.23 4.68 -2.92
CA GLY A 436 -29.87 5.10 -4.18
C GLY A 436 -28.94 5.85 -5.13
N ILE A 437 -27.63 5.59 -5.05
CA ILE A 437 -26.60 6.22 -5.89
C ILE A 437 -26.04 5.16 -6.87
N ALA A 438 -25.83 5.55 -8.13
CA ALA A 438 -25.13 4.71 -9.10
C ALA A 438 -24.42 5.57 -10.16
N PHE A 439 -23.27 5.09 -10.61
CA PHE A 439 -22.53 5.59 -11.76
C PHE A 439 -22.89 4.84 -13.05
N GLY A 440 -22.73 5.51 -14.18
CA GLY A 440 -22.99 4.99 -15.52
C GLY A 440 -21.78 4.35 -16.19
N ASP A 441 -21.88 4.15 -17.50
CA ASP A 441 -20.87 3.52 -18.35
C ASP A 441 -20.23 4.47 -19.39
N LYS A 442 -20.53 5.78 -19.30
CA LYS A 442 -19.93 6.81 -20.16
C LYS A 442 -18.46 7.00 -19.84
N ILE A 443 -17.69 7.46 -20.84
CA ILE A 443 -16.28 7.86 -20.66
C ILE A 443 -16.17 9.34 -21.03
N LEU A 444 -16.21 10.18 -20.01
CA LEU A 444 -16.32 11.62 -20.16
C LEU A 444 -14.96 12.31 -20.17
N ASN A 445 -14.82 13.28 -21.06
CA ASN A 445 -13.63 14.08 -21.19
C ASN A 445 -13.96 15.56 -21.39
N GLY A 446 -13.28 16.45 -20.66
CA GLY A 446 -13.38 17.88 -20.90
C GLY A 446 -12.96 18.75 -19.72
N ASP A 447 -12.88 20.05 -19.97
CA ASP A 447 -12.58 21.03 -18.93
C ASP A 447 -13.88 21.54 -18.32
N PHE A 448 -13.89 21.74 -17.02
CA PHE A 448 -14.99 22.35 -16.29
C PHE A 448 -14.45 23.27 -15.20
N SER A 449 -15.35 24.02 -14.56
CA SER A 449 -14.98 24.91 -13.47
C SER A 449 -16.03 24.93 -12.38
N ILE A 450 -15.57 24.82 -11.13
CA ILE A 450 -16.39 25.02 -9.93
C ILE A 450 -15.74 26.16 -9.15
N ASP A 451 -16.48 27.23 -8.82
CA ASP A 451 -15.96 28.35 -8.00
C ASP A 451 -14.69 29.01 -8.60
N ASP A 452 -14.73 29.27 -9.93
CA ASP A 452 -13.63 29.81 -10.75
C ASP A 452 -12.33 28.98 -10.76
N GLU A 453 -12.36 27.77 -10.20
CA GLU A 453 -11.27 26.80 -10.24
C GLU A 453 -11.45 25.90 -11.45
N GLN A 454 -10.50 25.97 -12.38
CA GLN A 454 -10.51 25.11 -13.56
C GLN A 454 -9.99 23.72 -13.20
N SER A 455 -10.69 22.71 -13.69
CA SER A 455 -10.31 21.31 -13.56
C SER A 455 -10.59 20.57 -14.86
N ARG A 456 -9.86 19.48 -15.07
CA ARG A 456 -10.00 18.56 -16.18
C ARG A 456 -10.71 17.30 -15.67
N TYR A 457 -11.73 16.87 -16.40
CA TYR A 457 -12.30 15.54 -16.31
C TYR A 457 -11.60 14.66 -17.35
N ALA A 458 -10.91 13.62 -16.90
CA ALA A 458 -9.94 12.84 -17.67
C ALA A 458 -10.32 11.36 -17.69
N SER A 459 -11.33 11.02 -18.50
CA SER A 459 -11.89 9.67 -18.63
C SER A 459 -12.70 9.20 -17.42
N GLY A 460 -13.36 10.10 -16.68
CA GLY A 460 -14.27 9.69 -15.61
C GLY A 460 -15.65 9.20 -16.11
N THR A 461 -16.43 8.61 -15.20
CA THR A 461 -17.81 8.17 -15.42
C THR A 461 -18.85 9.23 -15.04
N ASP A 462 -20.11 9.09 -15.46
CA ASP A 462 -21.24 9.93 -15.04
C ASP A 462 -22.03 9.34 -13.86
N ILE A 463 -22.83 10.16 -13.19
CA ILE A 463 -23.80 9.74 -12.17
C ILE A 463 -25.15 9.57 -12.86
N VAL A 464 -25.71 8.36 -12.83
CA VAL A 464 -26.98 8.02 -13.49
C VAL A 464 -28.13 7.82 -12.51
N ARG A 465 -27.83 7.59 -11.23
CA ARG A 465 -28.83 7.55 -10.15
C ARG A 465 -28.37 8.39 -8.98
N PHE A 466 -29.24 9.27 -8.52
CA PHE A 466 -29.00 10.07 -7.32
C PHE A 466 -30.31 10.40 -6.61
N PRO A 467 -30.37 10.28 -5.27
CA PRO A 467 -31.62 10.44 -4.55
C PRO A 467 -32.09 11.90 -4.52
N ARG A 468 -33.42 12.05 -4.40
CA ARG A 468 -34.08 13.33 -4.21
C ARG A 468 -33.52 14.07 -3.00
N GLY A 469 -33.37 15.40 -3.13
CA GLY A 469 -32.91 16.27 -2.06
C GLY A 469 -31.39 16.41 -1.97
N GLY A 470 -30.65 15.56 -2.69
CA GLY A 470 -29.22 15.70 -2.91
C GLY A 470 -28.86 16.86 -3.86
N TYR A 471 -27.58 17.18 -3.95
CA TYR A 471 -27.04 18.24 -4.80
C TYR A 471 -26.16 17.60 -5.87
N VAL A 472 -26.44 17.88 -7.14
CA VAL A 472 -25.77 17.25 -8.29
C VAL A 472 -25.27 18.33 -9.24
N HIS A 473 -23.96 18.32 -9.51
CA HIS A 473 -23.33 19.22 -10.48
C HIS A 473 -23.12 18.51 -11.81
N SER A 474 -23.54 19.17 -12.88
CA SER A 474 -23.44 18.67 -14.25
C SER A 474 -22.71 19.68 -15.13
N PHE A 475 -21.90 19.18 -16.06
CA PHE A 475 -21.11 20.02 -16.98
C PHE A 475 -21.09 19.41 -18.40
N PRO A 476 -20.86 20.24 -19.42
CA PRO A 476 -20.85 19.79 -20.81
C PRO A 476 -19.55 19.04 -21.15
N PHE A 477 -19.63 17.71 -21.31
CA PHE A 477 -18.49 16.85 -21.62
C PHE A 477 -18.63 16.14 -22.97
N LEU A 478 -17.49 15.69 -23.50
CA LEU A 478 -17.44 14.75 -24.62
C LEU A 478 -17.50 13.32 -24.09
N ASP A 479 -18.41 12.51 -24.62
CA ASP A 479 -18.46 11.07 -24.32
C ASP A 479 -17.71 10.28 -25.38
N SER A 480 -16.73 9.50 -24.95
CA SER A 480 -15.85 8.68 -25.81
C SER A 480 -16.14 7.18 -25.72
N SER A 481 -17.18 6.77 -24.99
CA SER A 481 -17.61 5.37 -24.81
C SER A 481 -17.72 4.58 -26.12
N GLU A 482 -18.33 5.16 -27.15
CA GLU A 482 -18.52 4.50 -28.46
C GLU A 482 -17.25 4.51 -29.34
N SER A 483 -16.38 5.50 -29.17
CA SER A 483 -15.25 5.76 -30.07
C SER A 483 -14.12 4.74 -29.90
N GLY A 484 -14.01 4.12 -28.71
CA GLY A 484 -12.93 3.20 -28.36
C GLY A 484 -11.56 3.88 -28.27
N ALA A 485 -10.63 3.27 -27.53
CA ALA A 485 -9.28 3.81 -27.29
C ALA A 485 -8.43 4.05 -28.57
N THR A 486 -8.87 3.61 -29.74
CA THR A 486 -8.08 3.56 -30.99
C THR A 486 -8.45 4.61 -32.04
N GLN A 487 -9.47 5.45 -31.84
CA GLN A 487 -9.75 6.52 -32.81
C GLN A 487 -8.89 7.77 -32.56
N ASN A 488 -8.38 8.32 -33.66
CA ASN A 488 -7.63 9.57 -33.69
C ASN A 488 -8.43 10.69 -33.00
N PHE A 489 -7.83 11.37 -32.03
CA PHE A 489 -8.21 12.73 -31.62
C PHE A 489 -7.90 13.76 -32.74
N LEU A 490 -8.19 13.41 -34.00
CA LEU A 490 -8.36 14.38 -35.05
C LEU A 490 -9.71 15.04 -34.78
N LEU A 491 -9.67 16.13 -33.99
CA LEU A 491 -10.56 17.30 -34.06
C LEU A 491 -11.85 17.08 -34.88
N ASN A 492 -12.73 16.18 -34.44
CA ASN A 492 -14.05 16.08 -35.03
C ASN A 492 -14.93 17.05 -34.26
N SER A 493 -15.03 18.26 -34.83
CA SER A 493 -15.94 19.36 -34.48
C SER A 493 -17.45 19.01 -34.50
N GLY A 494 -17.81 17.72 -34.44
CA GLY A 494 -19.17 17.21 -34.57
C GLY A 494 -19.68 16.35 -33.42
N MET A 495 -18.88 16.08 -32.37
CA MET A 495 -19.40 15.46 -31.14
C MET A 495 -20.03 16.55 -30.26
N ASN A 496 -21.35 16.46 -30.07
CA ASN A 496 -22.07 17.38 -29.21
C ASN A 496 -21.68 17.12 -27.76
N LYS A 497 -21.23 18.17 -27.05
CA LYS A 497 -21.07 18.11 -25.60
C LYS A 497 -22.45 18.07 -24.96
N ALA A 498 -22.68 17.10 -24.09
CA ALA A 498 -23.91 16.99 -23.30
C ALA A 498 -23.59 17.27 -21.83
N ASP A 499 -24.55 17.87 -21.12
CA ASP A 499 -24.44 18.08 -19.68
C ASP A 499 -24.53 16.72 -18.97
N SER A 500 -23.43 16.28 -18.39
CA SER A 500 -23.35 15.02 -17.65
C SER A 500 -23.18 15.29 -16.14
N PRO A 501 -23.97 14.65 -15.27
CA PRO A 501 -23.78 14.69 -13.82
C PRO A 501 -22.45 14.03 -13.41
N ILE A 502 -21.59 14.73 -12.66
CA ILE A 502 -20.27 14.18 -12.26
C ILE A 502 -19.96 14.30 -10.77
N LEU A 503 -20.66 15.17 -10.02
CA LEU A 503 -20.46 15.37 -8.58
C LEU A 503 -21.80 15.35 -7.87
N GLY A 504 -21.96 14.45 -6.89
CA GLY A 504 -23.15 14.31 -6.06
C GLY A 504 -22.84 14.49 -4.58
N LEU A 505 -23.66 15.26 -3.86
CA LEU A 505 -23.55 15.49 -2.41
C LEU A 505 -24.89 15.19 -1.73
N LEU A 506 -24.89 14.35 -0.70
CA LEU A 506 -26.07 13.84 -0.04
C LEU A 506 -25.90 13.80 1.49
N GLU A 507 -26.92 14.22 2.21
CA GLU A 507 -27.08 13.93 3.64
C GLU A 507 -28.00 12.71 3.79
N VAL A 508 -27.59 11.70 4.56
CA VAL A 508 -28.35 10.46 4.73
C VAL A 508 -28.18 9.92 6.16
N GLY A 509 -29.29 9.80 6.89
CA GLY A 509 -29.24 9.51 8.33
C GLY A 509 -28.42 10.56 9.07
N GLU A 510 -27.47 10.11 9.89
CA GLU A 510 -26.48 10.97 10.55
C GLU A 510 -25.23 11.26 9.69
N GLY A 511 -25.07 10.51 8.59
CA GLY A 511 -23.93 10.53 7.69
C GLY A 511 -24.11 11.44 6.47
N ARG A 512 -23.04 11.51 5.69
CA ARG A 512 -22.91 12.41 4.53
C ARG A 512 -22.11 11.70 3.46
N ILE A 513 -22.59 11.72 2.22
CA ILE A 513 -21.97 11.05 1.08
C ILE A 513 -21.61 12.10 0.03
N ALA A 514 -20.40 12.04 -0.48
CA ALA A 514 -19.94 12.72 -1.67
C ALA A 514 -19.45 11.69 -2.69
N VAL A 515 -19.91 11.79 -3.92
CA VAL A 515 -19.47 10.93 -5.03
C VAL A 515 -19.01 11.81 -6.19
N TYR A 516 -17.87 11.46 -6.77
CA TYR A 516 -17.25 12.14 -7.91
C TYR A 516 -16.71 11.09 -8.87
N GLY A 517 -16.93 11.23 -10.18
CA GLY A 517 -16.70 10.13 -11.12
C GLY A 517 -15.29 10.03 -11.74
N ASP A 518 -14.32 10.78 -11.23
CA ASP A 518 -12.93 10.84 -11.73
C ASP A 518 -11.95 10.91 -10.55
N SER A 519 -10.96 10.01 -10.49
CA SER A 519 -9.92 9.97 -9.47
C SER A 519 -8.59 10.55 -9.96
N ASN A 520 -8.37 10.62 -11.28
CA ASN A 520 -7.12 11.06 -11.92
C ASN A 520 -6.61 12.42 -11.39
N CYS A 521 -7.51 13.32 -11.02
CA CYS A 521 -7.15 14.63 -10.44
C CYS A 521 -6.51 14.56 -9.02
N LEU A 522 -6.44 13.38 -8.42
CA LEU A 522 -5.75 13.06 -7.17
C LEU A 522 -4.45 12.28 -7.39
N ASP A 523 -4.29 11.60 -8.53
CA ASP A 523 -3.13 10.81 -8.94
C ASP A 523 -1.98 11.70 -9.45
N SER A 524 -0.91 11.83 -8.68
CA SER A 524 0.25 12.65 -9.07
C SER A 524 1.10 12.10 -10.23
N SER A 525 0.84 10.89 -10.72
CA SER A 525 1.59 10.27 -11.81
C SER A 525 1.20 10.80 -13.19
N HIS A 526 -0.10 10.99 -13.44
CA HIS A 526 -0.60 11.43 -14.75
C HIS A 526 -1.58 12.61 -14.69
N MET A 527 -1.74 13.22 -13.51
CA MET A 527 -2.62 14.37 -13.32
C MET A 527 -2.27 15.55 -14.23
N VAL A 528 -3.27 15.98 -15.00
CA VAL A 528 -3.22 17.20 -15.81
C VAL A 528 -3.50 18.44 -14.95
N THR A 529 -4.54 18.37 -14.11
CA THR A 529 -4.94 19.41 -13.15
C THR A 529 -5.34 18.76 -11.84
N ASN A 530 -4.91 19.32 -10.71
CA ASN A 530 -5.30 18.79 -9.40
C ASN A 530 -6.69 19.25 -8.98
N CYS A 531 -7.36 18.44 -8.15
CA CYS A 531 -8.64 18.75 -7.54
C CYS A 531 -8.57 18.78 -6.00
N TYR A 532 -7.40 19.06 -5.41
CA TYR A 532 -7.21 19.00 -3.96
C TYR A 532 -8.11 19.94 -3.16
N ARG A 533 -8.48 21.10 -3.75
CA ARG A 533 -9.44 22.02 -3.12
C ARG A 533 -10.86 21.45 -3.12
N LEU A 534 -11.28 20.79 -4.20
CA LEU A 534 -12.55 20.07 -4.24
C LEU A 534 -12.56 18.94 -3.20
N LEU A 535 -11.51 18.12 -3.14
CA LEU A 535 -11.34 17.09 -2.11
C LEU A 535 -11.46 17.70 -0.70
N ARG A 536 -10.81 18.83 -0.43
CA ARG A 536 -10.93 19.50 0.88
C ARG A 536 -12.37 19.93 1.18
N LYS A 537 -13.08 20.51 0.22
CA LYS A 537 -14.50 20.89 0.38
C LYS A 537 -15.38 19.65 0.63
N ILE A 538 -15.08 18.53 -0.04
CA ILE A 538 -15.75 17.24 0.19
C ILE A 538 -15.49 16.76 1.62
N LEU A 539 -14.24 16.76 2.11
CA LEU A 539 -13.90 16.36 3.47
C LEU A 539 -14.50 17.30 4.54
N ASP A 540 -14.53 18.60 4.27
CA ASP A 540 -15.17 19.59 5.13
C ASP A 540 -16.69 19.29 5.23
N PHE A 541 -17.33 18.86 4.15
CA PHE A 541 -18.72 18.41 4.19
C PHE A 541 -18.87 17.08 4.93
N THR A 542 -18.19 16.02 4.49
CA THR A 542 -18.41 14.66 5.01
C THR A 542 -17.99 14.53 6.47
N GLY A 543 -16.84 15.08 6.85
CA GLY A 543 -16.27 15.02 8.20
C GLY A 543 -16.72 16.12 9.16
N LEU A 544 -16.88 17.37 8.68
CA LEU A 544 -17.18 18.54 9.53
C LEU A 544 -18.59 19.10 9.36
N ASN A 545 -19.39 18.59 8.41
CA ASN A 545 -20.70 19.14 8.05
C ASN A 545 -20.66 20.63 7.65
N ILE A 546 -19.57 21.06 7.02
CA ILE A 546 -19.43 22.41 6.48
C ILE A 546 -19.89 22.39 5.02
N LYS A 547 -20.93 23.15 4.70
CA LYS A 547 -21.50 23.25 3.36
C LYS A 547 -20.91 24.45 2.62
N ASP A 548 -20.17 24.18 1.55
CA ASP A 548 -19.67 25.21 0.66
C ASP A 548 -20.84 25.88 -0.10
N PRO A 549 -20.91 27.23 -0.17
CA PRO A 549 -22.04 27.94 -0.80
C PRO A 549 -22.26 27.63 -2.28
N VAL A 550 -21.19 27.29 -3.01
CA VAL A 550 -21.26 26.95 -4.44
C VAL A 550 -21.73 25.51 -4.60
N LEU A 551 -21.11 24.59 -3.84
CA LEU A 551 -21.44 23.17 -3.91
C LEU A 551 -22.87 22.86 -3.45
N PHE A 552 -23.41 23.64 -2.50
CA PHE A 552 -24.76 23.49 -1.96
C PHE A 552 -25.73 24.58 -2.44
N SER A 553 -25.47 25.17 -3.61
CA SER A 553 -26.37 26.17 -4.18
C SER A 553 -27.74 25.59 -4.50
N LYS A 554 -28.79 26.43 -4.49
CA LYS A 554 -30.16 25.96 -4.77
C LYS A 554 -30.35 25.46 -6.20
N SER A 555 -29.53 25.92 -7.16
CA SER A 555 -29.62 25.55 -8.57
C SER A 555 -29.21 24.12 -8.85
N VAL A 556 -28.35 23.54 -8.01
CA VAL A 556 -27.86 22.15 -8.17
C VAL A 556 -28.62 21.17 -7.27
N LYS A 557 -29.59 21.65 -6.49
CA LYS A 557 -30.40 20.80 -5.63
C LYS A 557 -31.44 20.05 -6.45
N GLN A 558 -31.49 18.73 -6.28
CA GLN A 558 -32.41 17.85 -6.99
C GLN A 558 -33.77 17.80 -6.29
N ASP A 559 -34.80 18.37 -6.93
CA ASP A 559 -36.18 18.30 -6.44
C ASP A 559 -36.85 16.94 -6.70
N MET A 560 -36.35 16.21 -7.70
CA MET A 560 -36.74 14.86 -8.09
C MET A 560 -35.49 13.96 -8.07
N PRO A 561 -35.64 12.63 -7.88
CA PRO A 561 -34.49 11.75 -8.01
C PRO A 561 -33.96 11.79 -9.44
N LEU A 562 -32.62 11.82 -9.58
CA LEU A 562 -31.97 11.53 -10.84
C LEU A 562 -32.07 10.03 -11.08
N TYR A 563 -32.62 9.65 -12.23
CA TYR A 563 -32.80 8.26 -12.60
C TYR A 563 -32.71 8.14 -14.13
N GLU A 564 -31.66 7.50 -14.62
CA GLU A 564 -31.58 6.99 -15.99
C GLU A 564 -31.91 5.49 -16.03
N ASP A 565 -32.29 5.00 -17.21
CA ASP A 565 -32.63 3.60 -17.47
C ASP A 565 -31.44 2.67 -17.16
N ASP A 566 -31.73 1.46 -16.69
CA ASP A 566 -30.78 0.40 -16.35
C ASP A 566 -29.87 0.03 -17.53
N ASN A 567 -30.27 0.34 -18.77
CA ASN A 567 -29.44 0.19 -19.96
C ASN A 567 -28.14 1.02 -19.94
N HIS A 568 -28.04 2.05 -19.08
CA HIS A 568 -26.85 2.90 -18.91
C HIS A 568 -25.98 2.48 -17.72
N LEU A 569 -26.33 1.40 -17.01
CA LEU A 569 -25.48 0.88 -15.94
C LEU A 569 -24.38 -0.01 -16.51
N SER A 570 -23.17 0.19 -15.98
CA SER A 570 -22.04 -0.69 -16.24
C SER A 570 -22.36 -2.14 -15.87
N SER A 571 -21.93 -3.11 -16.69
CA SER A 571 -22.10 -4.54 -16.42
C SER A 571 -20.77 -5.26 -16.21
N ARG A 572 -20.73 -6.21 -15.27
CA ARG A 572 -19.54 -7.03 -15.02
C ARG A 572 -19.16 -7.83 -16.28
N ARG A 573 -17.86 -7.96 -16.55
CA ARG A 573 -17.36 -8.83 -17.61
C ARG A 573 -17.61 -10.30 -17.27
N THR A 574 -18.16 -11.04 -18.22
CA THR A 574 -18.43 -12.48 -18.07
C THR A 574 -17.34 -13.37 -18.68
N ASP A 575 -16.44 -12.79 -19.46
CA ASP A 575 -15.38 -13.48 -20.18
C ASP A 575 -14.03 -13.53 -19.42
N VAL A 576 -13.95 -12.87 -18.25
CA VAL A 576 -12.75 -12.84 -17.38
C VAL A 576 -13.07 -13.53 -16.06
N ASN A 577 -12.17 -14.40 -15.60
CA ASN A 577 -12.28 -14.99 -14.26
C ASN A 577 -11.70 -14.03 -13.20
N PHE A 578 -12.52 -13.06 -12.77
CA PHE A 578 -12.10 -12.01 -11.84
C PHE A 578 -11.64 -12.53 -10.46
N SER A 579 -12.11 -13.71 -10.04
CA SER A 579 -11.71 -14.34 -8.77
C SER A 579 -10.21 -14.67 -8.65
N MET A 580 -9.49 -14.67 -9.77
CA MET A 580 -8.03 -14.83 -9.77
C MET A 580 -7.29 -13.60 -9.22
N TYR A 581 -7.91 -12.42 -9.30
CA TYR A 581 -7.31 -11.13 -8.93
C TYR A 581 -7.90 -10.61 -7.61
N SER A 582 -9.18 -10.88 -7.37
CA SER A 582 -9.94 -10.40 -6.22
C SER A 582 -9.46 -10.96 -4.88
N ALA A 583 -9.36 -10.08 -3.88
CA ALA A 583 -9.19 -10.40 -2.46
C ALA A 583 -10.51 -10.77 -1.77
N VAL A 584 -11.64 -10.64 -2.47
CA VAL A 584 -13.00 -10.86 -1.96
C VAL A 584 -13.64 -12.12 -2.55
N LEU A 585 -13.67 -12.25 -3.86
CA LEU A 585 -14.37 -13.37 -4.53
C LEU A 585 -13.73 -14.72 -4.18
N GLY A 586 -14.52 -15.60 -3.56
CA GLY A 586 -14.08 -16.93 -3.14
C GLY A 586 -13.06 -16.91 -2.00
N LYS A 587 -12.93 -15.79 -1.27
CA LYS A 587 -12.07 -15.64 -0.09
C LYS A 587 -12.91 -15.57 1.18
N ASP A 588 -12.26 -15.84 2.32
CA ASP A 588 -12.89 -15.70 3.63
C ASP A 588 -12.77 -14.26 4.14
N LEU A 589 -13.87 -13.73 4.68
CA LEU A 589 -13.91 -12.45 5.38
C LEU A 589 -13.14 -12.52 6.71
N ILE A 590 -11.93 -11.97 6.75
CA ILE A 590 -11.01 -12.04 7.90
C ILE A 590 -10.29 -10.71 8.09
N CYS A 591 -10.28 -10.21 9.33
CA CYS A 591 -9.44 -9.09 9.74
C CYS A 591 -8.02 -9.55 10.08
N ARG A 592 -7.01 -8.99 9.41
CA ARG A 592 -5.60 -9.39 9.52
C ARG A 592 -4.79 -8.45 10.42
N THR A 593 -3.47 -8.62 10.46
CA THR A 593 -2.57 -7.92 11.40
C THR A 593 -2.49 -6.41 11.17
N ASP A 594 -2.89 -5.96 9.99
CA ASP A 594 -3.09 -4.58 9.54
C ASP A 594 -4.43 -3.96 9.99
N SER A 595 -5.29 -4.74 10.66
CA SER A 595 -6.47 -4.22 11.38
C SER A 595 -6.13 -3.82 12.81
N ARG A 596 -7.01 -3.04 13.46
CA ARG A 596 -6.85 -2.74 14.89
C ARG A 596 -6.73 -4.05 15.68
N PHE A 597 -5.81 -4.10 16.63
CA PHE A 597 -5.50 -5.32 17.38
C PHE A 597 -6.67 -5.93 18.14
N GLU A 598 -7.69 -5.14 18.48
CA GLU A 598 -8.92 -5.55 19.14
C GLU A 598 -9.93 -6.21 18.18
N VAL A 599 -9.77 -5.95 16.87
CA VAL A 599 -10.61 -6.47 15.78
C VAL A 599 -9.89 -7.61 15.03
N TRP A 600 -8.61 -7.85 15.28
CA TRP A 600 -7.83 -8.89 14.62
C TRP A 600 -8.41 -10.31 14.80
N GLY A 601 -8.46 -11.08 13.71
CA GLY A 601 -8.90 -12.49 13.71
C GLY A 601 -10.40 -12.68 13.87
N THR A 602 -11.20 -11.62 13.85
CA THR A 602 -12.67 -11.72 13.88
C THR A 602 -13.24 -12.02 12.49
N LYS A 603 -14.30 -12.81 12.44
CA LYS A 603 -15.11 -13.04 11.24
C LYS A 603 -16.25 -12.00 11.18
N GLY A 604 -15.98 -10.86 10.54
CA GLY A 604 -17.01 -9.96 10.02
C GLY A 604 -17.97 -9.26 11.01
N TYR A 605 -18.90 -8.52 10.40
CA TYR A 605 -19.90 -7.63 11.00
C TYR A 605 -20.89 -8.39 11.93
N ASN A 606 -21.26 -7.80 13.09
CA ASN A 606 -22.04 -8.34 14.23
C ASN A 606 -21.27 -8.94 15.44
N LEU A 607 -19.96 -8.74 15.59
CA LEU A 607 -19.21 -9.24 16.75
C LEU A 607 -18.97 -8.16 17.81
N HIS A 608 -19.40 -8.43 19.06
CA HIS A 608 -19.05 -7.62 20.23
C HIS A 608 -17.55 -7.72 20.50
N ILE A 609 -16.83 -6.60 20.41
CA ILE A 609 -15.42 -6.46 20.77
C ILE A 609 -15.23 -6.96 22.21
N ARG A 610 -14.63 -8.14 22.37
CA ARG A 610 -14.27 -8.71 23.69
C ARG A 610 -12.76 -8.64 23.87
N GLY A 611 -12.28 -7.54 24.45
CA GLY A 611 -10.92 -7.42 24.94
C GLY A 611 -10.82 -6.42 26.08
N ARG A 612 -10.82 -6.89 27.34
CA ARG A 612 -10.50 -6.04 28.49
C ARG A 612 -8.99 -5.83 28.54
N ASN A 613 -8.54 -4.60 28.28
CA ASN A 613 -7.14 -4.20 28.49
C ASN A 613 -6.78 -4.30 29.98
N ARG A 614 -5.65 -4.95 30.28
CA ARG A 614 -5.10 -5.05 31.64
C ARG A 614 -4.51 -3.69 32.03
N LYS A 615 -5.14 -3.08 33.04
CA LYS A 615 -4.76 -1.81 33.71
C LYS A 615 -3.27 -1.74 34.06
N LEU A 616 -2.57 -0.72 33.58
CA LEU A 616 -1.38 -0.17 34.26
C LEU A 616 -1.86 0.80 35.35
N PRO A 617 -1.31 0.76 36.57
CA PRO A 617 -1.73 1.67 37.63
C PRO A 617 -1.32 3.12 37.31
N GLY A 618 -2.28 4.05 37.23
CA GLY A 618 -2.00 5.50 37.16
C GLY A 618 -2.78 6.31 36.11
N TYR A 619 -3.52 5.68 35.19
CA TYR A 619 -4.24 6.38 34.13
C TYR A 619 -5.76 6.14 34.20
N ASP A 620 -6.54 7.22 34.09
CA ASP A 620 -8.01 7.17 34.05
C ASP A 620 -8.51 6.84 32.64
N VAL A 621 -9.51 5.97 32.54
CA VAL A 621 -10.16 5.55 31.29
C VAL A 621 -11.37 6.45 31.01
N ILE A 622 -11.53 6.91 29.77
CA ILE A 622 -12.80 7.46 29.28
C ILE A 622 -13.77 6.30 29.06
N ASP A 623 -14.87 6.29 29.81
CA ASP A 623 -15.97 5.33 29.68
C ASP A 623 -16.71 5.57 28.35
N LEU A 624 -16.52 4.67 27.37
CA LEU A 624 -17.32 4.65 26.15
C LEU A 624 -18.70 4.06 26.49
N GLY A 625 -19.64 4.98 26.71
CA GLY A 625 -21.06 4.81 27.06
C GLY A 625 -21.71 3.45 26.84
N ARG A 626 -22.26 2.91 27.95
CA ARG A 626 -23.39 1.97 27.95
C ARG A 626 -24.64 2.63 27.36
N GLY A 627 -25.28 1.96 26.40
CA GLY A 627 -26.66 2.25 26.03
C GLY A 627 -27.27 1.12 25.21
N LEU A 628 -27.93 0.17 25.87
CA LEU A 628 -29.10 -0.55 25.37
C LEU A 628 -29.70 -1.38 26.52
N ASN A 629 -30.82 -0.87 27.05
CA ASN A 629 -31.74 -1.64 27.89
C ASN A 629 -32.37 -2.73 27.04
N SER A 630 -32.16 -4.00 27.37
CA SER A 630 -33.08 -5.07 26.98
C SER A 630 -33.48 -5.89 28.20
N THR A 631 -34.78 -5.97 28.36
CA THR A 631 -35.53 -6.67 29.40
C THR A 631 -35.20 -8.16 29.42
N ILE A 632 -34.90 -8.68 30.61
CA ILE A 632 -34.71 -10.11 30.87
C ILE A 632 -36.09 -10.77 30.84
N ASP A 633 -36.33 -11.60 29.83
CA ASP A 633 -37.41 -12.59 29.86
C ASP A 633 -36.87 -13.91 30.40
N THR A 634 -37.43 -14.32 31.54
CA THR A 634 -37.16 -15.58 32.21
C THR A 634 -37.85 -16.74 31.49
N SER A 635 -37.09 -17.80 31.13
CA SER A 635 -37.68 -19.14 31.03
C SER A 635 -36.73 -20.21 31.57
N ASN A 636 -37.29 -21.01 32.48
CA ASN A 636 -36.68 -22.15 33.16
C ASN A 636 -36.58 -23.36 32.23
N SER A 637 -35.45 -24.09 32.23
CA SER A 637 -35.49 -25.57 32.21
C SER A 637 -34.17 -26.24 32.61
N ARG A 638 -34.21 -26.84 33.81
CA ARG A 638 -33.71 -28.17 34.22
C ARG A 638 -32.38 -28.70 33.66
N ARG A 639 -31.41 -28.83 34.57
CA ARG A 639 -30.31 -29.81 34.52
C ARG A 639 -30.83 -31.25 34.67
N PRO A 640 -30.08 -32.23 34.13
CA PRO A 640 -29.79 -33.45 34.87
C PRO A 640 -28.28 -33.67 35.06
N LYS A 641 -27.91 -34.13 36.26
CA LYS A 641 -26.64 -34.80 36.57
C LYS A 641 -26.75 -36.29 36.18
N PHE A 642 -25.63 -36.97 35.93
CA PHE A 642 -25.22 -38.34 36.35
C PHE A 642 -24.09 -38.83 35.39
N THR A 643 -22.81 -38.91 35.81
CA THR A 643 -22.03 -40.01 36.45
C THR A 643 -21.13 -40.79 35.49
N ALA A 644 -19.93 -41.12 35.98
CA ALA A 644 -18.88 -41.89 35.31
C ALA A 644 -18.91 -43.39 35.68
N LYS A 645 -18.66 -44.30 34.72
CA LYS A 645 -17.62 -45.37 34.68
C LYS A 645 -17.98 -46.58 33.79
N ASN A 646 -16.96 -46.99 33.01
CA ASN A 646 -16.44 -48.34 32.69
C ASN A 646 -17.11 -49.33 31.67
N LYS A 647 -16.27 -49.63 30.65
CA LYS A 647 -15.81 -50.93 30.06
C LYS A 647 -16.73 -51.87 29.25
N GLY A 648 -16.20 -52.27 28.08
CA GLY A 648 -16.49 -53.47 27.25
C GLY A 648 -16.64 -53.12 25.75
N ASP A 649 -15.59 -53.22 24.91
CA ASP A 649 -15.23 -54.37 24.01
C ASP A 649 -16.37 -54.73 23.02
N TYR A 650 -16.26 -54.82 21.68
CA TYR A 650 -15.16 -55.13 20.74
C TYR A 650 -15.55 -54.78 19.27
N PHE A 651 -14.52 -54.51 18.44
CA PHE A 651 -14.37 -54.64 16.97
C PHE A 651 -15.16 -53.79 15.94
N GLY A 652 -14.41 -53.10 15.05
CA GLY A 652 -14.84 -52.84 13.66
C GLY A 652 -14.21 -51.63 12.94
N ASN A 653 -13.05 -51.83 12.30
CA ASN A 653 -12.45 -51.06 11.19
C ASN A 653 -12.04 -49.58 11.33
N ARG A 654 -10.71 -49.40 11.30
CA ARG A 654 -9.99 -48.21 10.80
C ARG A 654 -10.17 -48.10 9.29
N TYR A 655 -10.50 -46.90 8.81
CA TYR A 655 -10.02 -46.38 7.52
C TYR A 655 -9.50 -44.97 7.76
N LEU A 656 -8.23 -44.76 7.38
CA LEU A 656 -7.58 -43.46 7.25
C LEU A 656 -8.31 -42.65 6.18
N GLY A 657 -8.57 -41.37 6.44
CA GLY A 657 -8.87 -40.35 5.43
C GLY A 657 -7.73 -39.35 5.42
N GLU A 658 -7.10 -39.22 4.27
CA GLU A 658 -5.91 -38.43 3.95
C GLU A 658 -6.07 -36.93 4.28
N LEU A 659 -5.02 -36.36 4.89
CA LEU A 659 -4.74 -34.93 4.78
C LEU A 659 -3.93 -34.74 3.49
N ASP A 660 -4.53 -34.07 2.51
CA ASP A 660 -3.81 -33.61 1.32
C ASP A 660 -2.79 -32.54 1.70
N VAL A 661 -1.52 -32.92 1.57
CA VAL A 661 -0.35 -32.05 1.59
C VAL A 661 -0.03 -31.70 0.14
N PRO A 662 0.13 -30.42 -0.25
CA PRO A 662 0.58 -30.09 -1.59
C PRO A 662 2.00 -30.64 -1.81
N GLU A 663 2.12 -31.59 -2.72
CA GLU A 663 3.37 -32.17 -3.18
C GLU A 663 4.17 -31.11 -3.95
N LEU A 664 5.38 -30.81 -3.46
CA LEU A 664 6.37 -29.98 -4.14
C LEU A 664 6.80 -30.69 -5.43
N VAL A 665 6.30 -30.23 -6.58
CA VAL A 665 6.84 -30.63 -7.89
C VAL A 665 8.22 -30.00 -8.05
N ALA A 666 9.25 -30.80 -7.78
CA ALA A 666 10.64 -30.48 -8.10
C ALA A 666 10.82 -30.43 -9.63
N SER A 667 10.91 -29.23 -10.20
CA SER A 667 11.42 -29.07 -11.56
C SER A 667 12.93 -29.33 -11.55
N GLN A 668 13.31 -30.44 -12.18
CA GLN A 668 14.70 -30.86 -12.36
C GLN A 668 15.46 -29.85 -13.22
N TRP A 669 16.31 -29.04 -12.61
CA TRP A 669 17.41 -28.38 -13.30
C TRP A 669 18.64 -29.29 -13.23
N LEU A 670 18.79 -30.13 -14.26
CA LEU A 670 20.02 -30.89 -14.49
C LEU A 670 21.14 -29.91 -14.92
N VAL A 671 22.16 -29.83 -14.08
CA VAL A 671 23.48 -29.30 -14.41
C VAL A 671 24.20 -30.31 -15.32
N PRO A 672 24.87 -29.88 -16.40
CA PRO A 672 26.01 -30.60 -16.92
C PRO A 672 27.27 -29.75 -16.75
N ALA A 673 28.11 -30.17 -15.81
CA ALA A 673 29.49 -29.75 -15.73
C ALA A 673 30.36 -30.76 -16.53
N VAL A 674 31.19 -30.20 -17.42
CA VAL A 674 32.43 -30.76 -17.99
C VAL A 674 32.31 -31.80 -19.13
N ILE A 675 32.63 -31.36 -20.35
CA ILE A 675 33.71 -31.97 -21.17
C ILE A 675 34.50 -30.82 -21.82
N ALA A 676 35.82 -30.86 -21.62
CA ALA A 676 36.80 -29.99 -22.26
C ALA A 676 37.36 -30.64 -23.53
N ILE A 677 38.04 -29.80 -24.33
CA ILE A 677 39.12 -30.10 -25.31
C ILE A 677 38.71 -30.17 -26.81
N THR A 678 39.44 -29.35 -27.58
CA THR A 678 39.54 -29.17 -29.06
C THR A 678 38.47 -28.26 -29.67
N GLY A 679 38.74 -27.22 -30.45
CA GLY A 679 39.95 -26.73 -31.14
C GLY A 679 39.49 -26.07 -32.44
N TRP A 680 40.04 -24.89 -32.76
CA TRP A 680 39.79 -23.98 -33.88
C TRP A 680 38.73 -22.88 -33.68
#